data_AF-A0A955CHV5-F1
#
_entry.id   AF-A0A955CHV5-F1
#
_cell.length_a   1.000
_cell.length_b   1.000
_cell.length_c   1.000
_cell.angle_alpha   90.00
_cell.angle_beta   90.00
_cell.angle_gamma   90.00
#
_symmetry.space_group_name_H-M   'P 1'
#
loop_
_entity.id
_entity.type
_entity.pdbx_description
1 polymer ?
#
loop_
_entity_poly.entity_id
_entity_poly.type
_entity_poly.pdbx_seq_one_letter_code
_entity_poly.pdbx_strand_id
1 'polypeptide(L)'
;MTPQTTILISLLSLGLADRAQAEVWRIDLGANTQRSDTGTVGWSEWQVPDGVRAERELDGLVLTLETEHPAGLTGVWHKGGLATGATMATDGVMVKALAGSGDDVSLVVTLRGLPAGPHTLVSYHNGVEREALESLHVSIDNEPESADVAPTHRVADNEHAAHAFLRFSAREGQSVSVRMAGKRQVILNGLEIDASDPRHRALQPSPGHRDWHVDTDSGKIRLSWQRAKSAVEHHVYLWGDRNPETATEVIERAAVDSSSLRARGPEQTLEIPLDRDSRTHYCWRVDSVMADRTITRGDVWEFRCRQLAFPGAEGYGRFAIGGRGGQVKKVTNLHDNGPGSLRAALEANEPRIVIFDVCGRIELQSRLVVRNPYVTIAGQTAPGKGICISNYNLGMLGVHDAIVRFLRVRPGDTAGKTMDGMGLASCDHAIIDHCSISWSQDEAFSSRGARNITLQKSLISEALNVAGHKKYREGTAHGYAASIGGDIGSFHHNLLAHCAGRNWSLAGGLDQASRHTGRLDIRNNVVYNWSHRTTDGGAQEVMFVANYYKPGPASRVFYVLKPDRRAVEAFGPQWYYANGNVMEGHYAASDEHAGIRGERNEPLDTFLVDTPFFESYVTTQTAKQAYVTVLSDVGCNLPALDDHDRRVIQETLTNNPKFKGSVTGLPGLPDSQDDVGGWDSYGEWQRDRNWDDDGDGMPNWWEQWIGTNPRVPGDDAHGDHDHDGYTNIEEYLHMMALPHWTDRPVIVGQFDLVELFRGMPAVSEFRCETESQEHIVFDVEGSTLTVQPKPNVPAILFLDIAAMRGGEELMRRRVWIRTR
;
A
#
# COMPACT_ATOMS: atom_id res chain seq x y z
N MET A 1 -18.87 -78.94 -39.59
CA MET A 1 -17.54 -78.56 -39.08
C MET A 1 -17.56 -77.05 -38.84
N THR A 2 -17.34 -76.65 -37.59
CA THR A 2 -16.92 -75.32 -37.12
C THR A 2 -15.60 -74.87 -37.78
N PRO A 3 -15.11 -73.61 -37.64
CA PRO A 3 -15.50 -72.60 -36.64
C PRO A 3 -15.68 -71.13 -37.12
N GLN A 4 -16.27 -70.37 -36.22
CA GLN A 4 -16.32 -68.91 -36.10
C GLN A 4 -14.92 -68.30 -35.90
N THR A 5 -14.73 -67.06 -36.34
CA THR A 5 -13.68 -66.18 -35.81
C THR A 5 -14.26 -64.77 -35.65
N THR A 6 -14.45 -64.38 -34.41
CA THR A 6 -14.81 -63.03 -33.96
C THR A 6 -13.53 -62.19 -33.93
N ILE A 7 -13.49 -61.08 -34.68
CA ILE A 7 -12.45 -60.05 -34.52
C ILE A 7 -13.10 -58.87 -33.78
N LEU A 8 -12.71 -58.70 -32.53
CA LEU A 8 -12.97 -57.52 -31.72
C LEU A 8 -12.10 -56.38 -32.28
N ILE A 9 -12.72 -55.31 -32.77
CA ILE A 9 -12.01 -54.07 -33.12
C ILE A 9 -11.86 -53.26 -31.84
N SER A 10 -10.63 -53.18 -31.35
CA SER A 10 -10.18 -52.23 -30.34
C SER A 10 -10.15 -50.82 -30.95
N LEU A 11 -11.12 -49.99 -30.58
CA LEU A 11 -11.19 -48.55 -30.87
C LEU A 11 -11.32 -47.83 -29.53
N LEU A 12 -10.17 -47.50 -28.94
CA LEU A 12 -10.08 -46.65 -27.73
C LEU A 12 -8.77 -45.86 -27.81
N SER A 13 -8.70 -44.98 -28.80
CA SER A 13 -7.69 -43.91 -28.88
C SER A 13 -8.12 -42.89 -29.92
N LEU A 14 -9.06 -42.01 -29.56
CA LEU A 14 -9.39 -40.82 -30.35
C LEU A 14 -10.08 -39.78 -29.46
N GLY A 15 -9.40 -38.64 -29.28
CA GLY A 15 -10.03 -37.33 -29.07
C GLY A 15 -10.46 -36.98 -27.64
N LEU A 16 -9.52 -36.67 -26.76
CA LEU A 16 -9.74 -35.63 -25.74
C LEU A 16 -9.44 -34.28 -26.41
N ALA A 17 -10.40 -33.79 -27.21
CA ALA A 17 -10.43 -32.42 -27.68
C ALA A 17 -11.49 -31.67 -26.86
N ASP A 18 -11.07 -30.54 -26.28
CA ASP A 18 -11.87 -29.45 -25.70
C ASP A 18 -13.17 -29.84 -24.99
N ARG A 19 -13.04 -30.17 -23.71
CA ARG A 19 -14.00 -29.63 -22.73
C ARG A 19 -13.35 -28.43 -22.07
N ALA A 20 -14.07 -27.31 -22.03
CA ALA A 20 -13.77 -26.24 -21.10
C ALA A 20 -13.63 -26.88 -19.71
N GLN A 21 -12.42 -26.86 -19.16
CA GLN A 21 -12.16 -27.38 -17.82
C GLN A 21 -13.02 -26.57 -16.84
N ALA A 22 -13.68 -27.26 -15.91
CA ALA A 22 -14.45 -26.64 -14.86
C ALA A 22 -13.54 -25.71 -14.02
N GLU A 23 -14.16 -24.75 -13.34
CA GLU A 23 -13.50 -23.87 -12.39
C GLU A 23 -12.66 -24.69 -11.39
N VAL A 24 -11.37 -24.34 -11.24
CA VAL A 24 -10.47 -25.06 -10.35
C VAL A 24 -10.74 -24.60 -8.92
N TRP A 25 -11.33 -25.45 -8.08
CA TRP A 25 -11.46 -25.13 -6.66
C TRP A 25 -10.11 -25.24 -5.97
N ARG A 26 -9.62 -24.12 -5.41
CA ARG A 26 -8.41 -24.05 -4.59
C ARG A 26 -8.77 -23.73 -3.15
N ILE A 27 -8.49 -24.65 -2.23
CA ILE A 27 -8.83 -24.52 -0.81
C ILE A 27 -7.56 -24.53 0.03
N ASP A 28 -7.36 -23.46 0.78
CA ASP A 28 -6.27 -23.33 1.75
C ASP A 28 -6.81 -23.67 3.15
N LEU A 29 -6.23 -24.67 3.81
CA LEU A 29 -6.76 -25.22 5.07
C LEU A 29 -5.91 -24.75 6.23
N GLY A 30 -6.46 -23.83 7.02
CA GLY A 30 -5.70 -23.15 8.08
C GLY A 30 -6.18 -23.44 9.49
N ALA A 31 -5.32 -23.10 10.45
CA ALA A 31 -5.70 -23.06 11.86
C ALA A 31 -6.69 -21.91 12.12
N ASN A 32 -7.64 -22.11 13.03
CA ASN A 32 -8.61 -21.06 13.40
C ASN A 32 -7.97 -19.97 14.28
N THR A 33 -7.23 -19.07 13.62
CA THR A 33 -6.51 -17.96 14.25
C THR A 33 -7.30 -16.65 14.23
N GLN A 34 -8.40 -16.59 13.47
CA GLN A 34 -9.17 -15.37 13.16
C GLN A 34 -8.35 -14.27 12.47
N ARG A 35 -7.16 -14.63 11.95
CA ARG A 35 -6.31 -13.74 11.17
C ARG A 35 -6.58 -13.95 9.69
N SER A 36 -6.67 -12.88 8.92
CA SER A 36 -6.83 -12.98 7.46
C SER A 36 -5.50 -12.89 6.71
N ASP A 37 -4.38 -12.62 7.41
CA ASP A 37 -3.05 -12.47 6.81
C ASP A 37 -2.26 -13.78 6.72
N THR A 38 -2.92 -14.91 7.02
CA THR A 38 -2.37 -16.27 6.94
C THR A 38 -2.75 -16.98 5.65
N GLY A 39 -3.87 -16.59 5.01
CA GLY A 39 -4.38 -17.24 3.81
C GLY A 39 -3.53 -16.99 2.56
N THR A 40 -3.57 -17.97 1.65
CA THR A 40 -2.90 -17.94 0.36
C THR A 40 -3.66 -17.10 -0.65
N VAL A 41 -2.96 -16.15 -1.27
CA VAL A 41 -3.54 -15.26 -2.28
C VAL A 41 -4.13 -16.07 -3.44
N GLY A 42 -5.41 -15.82 -3.75
CA GLY A 42 -6.13 -16.52 -4.82
C GLY A 42 -6.77 -17.86 -4.42
N TRP A 43 -6.61 -18.29 -3.16
CA TRP A 43 -7.21 -19.53 -2.64
C TRP A 43 -8.36 -19.22 -1.67
N SER A 44 -9.35 -20.09 -1.60
CA SER A 44 -10.44 -20.01 -0.62
C SER A 44 -9.95 -20.49 0.75
N GLU A 45 -9.53 -19.57 1.62
CA GLU A 45 -9.08 -19.89 2.98
C GLU A 45 -10.22 -20.49 3.82
N TRP A 46 -10.00 -21.67 4.39
CA TRP A 46 -10.86 -22.35 5.35
C TRP A 46 -10.12 -22.52 6.67
N GLN A 47 -10.41 -21.65 7.63
CA GLN A 47 -9.97 -21.81 9.02
C GLN A 47 -10.85 -22.85 9.71
N VAL A 48 -10.30 -24.05 9.91
CA VAL A 48 -11.08 -25.20 10.36
C VAL A 48 -11.16 -25.21 11.90
N PRO A 49 -12.37 -25.29 12.48
CA PRO A 49 -12.54 -25.38 13.92
C PRO A 49 -12.09 -26.76 14.44
N ASP A 50 -11.56 -26.78 15.67
CA ASP A 50 -11.26 -28.03 16.37
C ASP A 50 -12.54 -28.85 16.60
N GLY A 51 -12.45 -30.17 16.43
CA GLY A 51 -13.60 -31.07 16.57
C GLY A 51 -13.44 -32.33 15.73
N VAL A 52 -14.42 -33.22 15.68
CA VAL A 52 -14.33 -34.47 14.89
C VAL A 52 -14.81 -34.32 13.45
N ARG A 53 -15.51 -33.22 13.15
CA ARG A 53 -16.11 -32.93 11.85
C ARG A 53 -16.21 -31.42 11.64
N ALA A 54 -15.90 -30.97 10.42
CA ALA A 54 -16.12 -29.61 9.95
C ALA A 54 -16.68 -29.65 8.52
N GLU A 55 -17.54 -28.70 8.16
CA GLU A 55 -18.16 -28.63 6.83
C GLU A 55 -18.12 -27.19 6.30
N ARG A 56 -17.90 -27.04 4.99
CA ARG A 56 -17.92 -25.75 4.29
C ARG A 56 -18.49 -25.94 2.88
N GLU A 57 -19.26 -24.96 2.42
CA GLU A 57 -19.75 -24.86 1.05
C GLU A 57 -18.99 -23.77 0.29
N LEU A 58 -18.61 -24.05 -0.96
CA LEU A 58 -17.90 -23.18 -1.89
C LEU A 58 -18.52 -23.37 -3.28
N ASP A 59 -19.25 -22.38 -3.79
CA ASP A 59 -19.80 -22.38 -5.16
C ASP A 59 -20.55 -23.68 -5.55
N GLY A 60 -21.37 -24.18 -4.62
CA GLY A 60 -22.16 -25.41 -4.79
C GLY A 60 -21.41 -26.72 -4.49
N LEU A 61 -20.09 -26.67 -4.27
CA LEU A 61 -19.31 -27.77 -3.73
C LEU A 61 -19.34 -27.74 -2.20
N VAL A 62 -19.80 -28.81 -1.57
CA VAL A 62 -19.72 -29.01 -0.12
C VAL A 62 -18.54 -29.92 0.20
N LEU A 63 -17.62 -29.42 1.02
CA LEU A 63 -16.50 -30.16 1.59
C LEU A 63 -16.78 -30.46 3.06
N THR A 64 -16.64 -31.72 3.44
CA THR A 64 -16.66 -32.16 4.84
C THR A 64 -15.29 -32.74 5.19
N LEU A 65 -14.67 -32.22 6.25
CA LEU A 65 -13.52 -32.86 6.90
C LEU A 65 -14.00 -33.64 8.10
N GLU A 66 -13.56 -34.89 8.23
CA GLU A 66 -13.90 -35.72 9.39
C GLU A 66 -12.81 -36.71 9.77
N THR A 67 -12.81 -37.13 11.02
CA THR A 67 -11.96 -38.20 11.52
C THR A 67 -12.73 -39.07 12.51
N GLU A 68 -12.47 -40.38 12.45
CA GLU A 68 -12.98 -41.34 13.44
C GLU A 68 -12.10 -41.40 14.70
N HIS A 69 -10.91 -40.77 14.66
CA HIS A 69 -9.97 -40.81 15.75
C HIS A 69 -10.42 -39.86 16.90
N PRO A 70 -10.39 -40.29 18.17
CA PRO A 70 -10.94 -39.52 19.29
C PRO A 70 -10.21 -38.20 19.59
N ALA A 71 -9.00 -38.02 19.08
CA ALA A 71 -8.27 -36.73 19.19
C ALA A 71 -8.90 -35.60 18.36
N GLY A 72 -9.71 -35.94 17.34
CA GLY A 72 -10.31 -34.95 16.45
C GLY A 72 -9.32 -34.27 15.50
N LEU A 73 -9.88 -33.36 14.71
CA LEU A 73 -9.22 -32.36 13.89
C LEU A 73 -8.72 -31.23 14.79
N THR A 74 -7.52 -30.75 14.51
CA THR A 74 -6.93 -29.59 15.18
C THR A 74 -6.19 -28.72 14.18
N GLY A 75 -6.38 -27.41 14.24
CA GLY A 75 -5.60 -26.46 13.46
C GLY A 75 -4.14 -26.39 13.91
N VAL A 76 -3.19 -26.43 12.97
CA VAL A 76 -1.75 -26.33 13.25
C VAL A 76 -1.07 -25.35 12.30
N TRP A 77 0.03 -24.74 12.74
CA TRP A 77 0.79 -23.81 11.92
C TRP A 77 2.23 -23.59 12.41
N HIS A 78 3.10 -23.15 11.51
CA HIS A 78 4.46 -22.73 11.76
C HIS A 78 4.62 -21.25 11.44
N LYS A 79 4.38 -20.39 12.44
CA LYS A 79 4.46 -18.91 12.29
C LYS A 79 5.67 -18.42 11.47
N GLY A 80 6.86 -19.00 11.67
CA GLY A 80 8.07 -18.59 10.96
C GLY A 80 8.05 -18.81 9.44
N GLY A 81 7.24 -19.75 8.92
CA GLY A 81 7.14 -19.99 7.48
C GLY A 81 6.32 -18.94 6.72
N LEU A 82 5.48 -18.16 7.41
CA LEU A 82 4.82 -16.99 6.80
C LEU A 82 5.83 -15.96 6.29
N ALA A 83 7.03 -15.91 6.88
CA ALA A 83 8.09 -14.99 6.44
C ALA A 83 8.77 -15.43 5.13
N THR A 84 8.54 -16.65 4.65
CA THR A 84 9.19 -17.18 3.43
C THR A 84 8.29 -17.16 2.20
N GLY A 85 6.99 -16.86 2.36
CA GLY A 85 5.98 -16.90 1.29
C GLY A 85 5.20 -18.22 1.22
N ALA A 86 5.48 -19.18 2.10
CA ALA A 86 4.81 -20.48 2.17
C ALA A 86 3.44 -20.41 2.87
N THR A 87 2.51 -19.58 2.42
CA THR A 87 1.22 -19.39 3.13
C THR A 87 0.45 -20.70 3.33
N MET A 88 0.10 -21.43 2.27
CA MET A 88 -0.63 -22.73 2.35
C MET A 88 0.22 -23.79 3.04
N ALA A 89 1.52 -23.85 2.73
CA ALA A 89 2.37 -24.91 3.28
C ALA A 89 2.74 -24.67 4.76
N THR A 90 2.41 -23.52 5.36
CA THR A 90 2.81 -23.21 6.74
C THR A 90 1.73 -23.47 7.79
N ASP A 91 0.49 -23.72 7.37
CA ASP A 91 -0.59 -24.14 8.25
C ASP A 91 -1.37 -25.31 7.65
N GLY A 92 -2.32 -25.83 8.42
CA GLY A 92 -2.98 -27.09 8.08
C GLY A 92 -3.99 -27.55 9.11
N VAL A 93 -4.77 -28.55 8.72
CA VAL A 93 -5.59 -29.36 9.63
C VAL A 93 -4.87 -30.65 9.93
N MET A 94 -4.75 -30.97 11.21
CA MET A 94 -4.06 -32.14 11.70
C MET A 94 -5.01 -33.11 12.40
N VAL A 95 -4.77 -34.40 12.22
CA VAL A 95 -5.18 -35.44 13.17
C VAL A 95 -3.91 -36.02 13.76
N LYS A 96 -3.83 -36.09 15.10
CA LYS A 96 -2.65 -36.61 15.82
C LYS A 96 -3.07 -37.65 16.85
N ALA A 97 -2.38 -38.78 16.86
CA ALA A 97 -2.59 -39.87 17.80
C ALA A 97 -2.40 -39.38 19.24
N LEU A 98 -3.21 -39.91 20.17
CA LEU A 98 -3.08 -39.58 21.58
C LEU A 98 -1.71 -40.01 22.10
N ALA A 99 -1.11 -39.21 22.98
CA ALA A 99 0.24 -39.48 23.50
C ALA A 99 0.34 -40.90 24.08
N GLY A 100 1.28 -41.70 23.57
CA GLY A 100 1.54 -43.07 24.03
C GLY A 100 0.69 -44.18 23.40
N SER A 101 -0.29 -43.86 22.55
CA SER A 101 -1.13 -44.86 21.86
C SER A 101 -0.37 -45.61 20.76
N GLY A 102 0.42 -44.90 19.95
CA GLY A 102 1.05 -45.46 18.75
C GLY A 102 0.07 -45.70 17.59
N ASP A 103 -1.16 -45.20 17.70
CA ASP A 103 -2.23 -45.45 16.74
C ASP A 103 -1.92 -44.80 15.37
N ASP A 104 -2.33 -45.50 14.31
CA ASP A 104 -2.46 -44.91 12.99
C ASP A 104 -3.70 -44.02 12.96
N VAL A 105 -3.64 -42.93 12.22
CA VAL A 105 -4.73 -41.94 12.15
C VAL A 105 -5.15 -41.71 10.72
N SER A 106 -6.41 -41.30 10.55
CA SER A 106 -6.93 -40.92 9.25
C SER A 106 -7.75 -39.63 9.29
N LEU A 107 -7.60 -38.83 8.24
CA LEU A 107 -8.46 -37.70 7.92
C LEU A 107 -9.21 -38.04 6.63
N VAL A 108 -10.52 -37.79 6.61
CA VAL A 108 -11.38 -38.01 5.44
C VAL A 108 -11.91 -36.68 4.95
N VAL A 109 -11.79 -36.44 3.65
CA VAL A 109 -12.41 -35.33 2.92
C VAL A 109 -13.56 -35.89 2.09
N THR A 110 -14.80 -35.50 2.40
CA THR A 110 -15.98 -35.88 1.62
C THR A 110 -16.43 -34.70 0.77
N LEU A 111 -16.48 -34.90 -0.55
CA LEU A 111 -16.88 -33.93 -1.57
C LEU A 111 -18.29 -34.24 -2.05
N ARG A 112 -19.20 -33.27 -1.99
CA ARG A 112 -20.58 -33.39 -2.48
C ARG A 112 -20.93 -32.19 -3.37
N GLY A 113 -21.64 -32.44 -4.47
CA GLY A 113 -22.03 -31.38 -5.41
C GLY A 113 -21.16 -31.32 -6.67
N LEU A 114 -20.20 -32.22 -6.82
CA LEU A 114 -19.43 -32.35 -8.07
C LEU A 114 -20.35 -32.73 -9.24
N PRO A 115 -20.18 -32.10 -10.42
CA PRO A 115 -20.83 -32.55 -11.65
C PRO A 115 -20.56 -34.02 -11.94
N ALA A 116 -21.45 -34.70 -12.65
CA ALA A 116 -21.17 -36.07 -13.08
C ALA A 116 -20.08 -36.08 -14.17
N GLY A 117 -19.02 -36.86 -13.97
CA GLY A 117 -17.92 -36.92 -14.94
C GLY A 117 -16.55 -37.16 -14.32
N PRO A 118 -15.48 -37.09 -15.14
CA PRO A 118 -14.12 -37.22 -14.66
C PRO A 118 -13.67 -35.98 -13.89
N HIS A 119 -12.93 -36.20 -12.81
CA HIS A 119 -12.37 -35.17 -11.94
C HIS A 119 -10.93 -35.49 -11.54
N THR A 120 -10.22 -34.48 -11.08
CA THR A 120 -8.90 -34.64 -10.45
C THR A 120 -8.90 -34.06 -9.04
N LEU A 121 -8.01 -34.58 -8.20
CA LEU A 121 -7.76 -34.06 -6.86
C LEU A 121 -6.27 -33.92 -6.61
N VAL A 122 -5.86 -32.77 -6.08
CA VAL A 122 -4.56 -32.56 -5.45
C VAL A 122 -4.78 -32.40 -3.94
N SER A 123 -4.00 -33.11 -3.13
CA SER A 123 -3.93 -32.88 -1.68
C SER A 123 -2.51 -32.58 -1.25
N TYR A 124 -2.31 -31.48 -0.51
CA TYR A 124 -1.00 -31.00 -0.08
C TYR A 124 -0.67 -31.40 1.35
N HIS A 125 0.57 -31.84 1.56
CA HIS A 125 1.05 -32.44 2.79
C HIS A 125 2.46 -31.95 3.13
N ASN A 126 2.52 -30.99 4.04
CA ASN A 126 3.72 -30.41 4.59
C ASN A 126 3.64 -30.38 6.12
N GLY A 127 4.64 -30.98 6.77
CA GLY A 127 4.77 -30.95 8.22
C GLY A 127 5.14 -29.56 8.73
N VAL A 128 4.36 -29.04 9.68
CA VAL A 128 4.56 -27.74 10.32
C VAL A 128 5.07 -27.86 11.78
N GLU A 129 4.84 -29.02 12.38
CA GLU A 129 5.34 -29.38 13.72
C GLU A 129 6.87 -29.50 13.76
N ARG A 130 7.43 -29.68 14.96
CA ARG A 130 8.89 -29.90 15.11
C ARG A 130 9.34 -31.23 14.52
N GLU A 131 8.51 -32.26 14.65
CA GLU A 131 8.77 -33.59 14.11
C GLU A 131 8.31 -33.65 12.64
N ALA A 132 9.08 -34.35 11.81
CA ALA A 132 8.70 -34.61 10.43
C ALA A 132 7.58 -35.67 10.38
N LEU A 133 6.71 -35.56 9.38
CA LEU A 133 5.66 -36.55 9.14
C LEU A 133 6.25 -37.80 8.48
N GLU A 134 5.70 -38.97 8.82
CA GLU A 134 5.96 -40.20 8.07
C GLU A 134 5.13 -40.23 6.79
N SER A 135 5.44 -41.18 5.90
CA SER A 135 4.65 -41.38 4.68
C SER A 135 3.19 -41.68 5.00
N LEU A 136 2.30 -41.15 4.16
CA LEU A 136 0.85 -41.35 4.24
C LEU A 136 0.31 -41.91 2.94
N HIS A 137 -0.79 -42.63 3.04
CA HIS A 137 -1.53 -43.20 1.92
C HIS A 137 -2.79 -42.38 1.66
N VAL A 138 -2.94 -41.87 0.44
CA VAL A 138 -4.14 -41.17 -0.03
C VAL A 138 -4.91 -42.09 -0.97
N SER A 139 -6.18 -42.30 -0.68
CA SER A 139 -7.06 -43.19 -1.44
C SER A 139 -8.44 -42.57 -1.63
N ILE A 140 -9.12 -42.93 -2.71
CA ILE A 140 -10.50 -42.53 -2.97
C ILE A 140 -11.39 -43.75 -2.74
N ASP A 141 -12.42 -43.60 -1.90
CA ASP A 141 -13.31 -44.70 -1.55
C ASP A 141 -14.00 -45.26 -2.81
N ASN A 142 -13.92 -46.58 -2.97
CA ASN A 142 -14.48 -47.34 -4.11
C ASN A 142 -13.82 -47.07 -5.47
N GLU A 143 -12.68 -46.39 -5.51
CA GLU A 143 -11.86 -46.23 -6.71
C GLU A 143 -10.52 -46.96 -6.54
N PRO A 144 -9.91 -47.49 -7.62
CA PRO A 144 -8.59 -48.12 -7.54
C PRO A 144 -7.44 -47.13 -7.43
N GLU A 145 -7.69 -45.84 -7.73
CA GLU A 145 -6.68 -44.79 -7.71
C GLU A 145 -6.25 -44.45 -6.27
N SER A 146 -4.95 -44.50 -6.01
CA SER A 146 -4.35 -44.15 -4.72
C SER A 146 -2.90 -43.70 -4.91
N ALA A 147 -2.34 -43.04 -3.90
CA ALA A 147 -0.96 -42.59 -3.91
C ALA A 147 -0.34 -42.67 -2.51
N ASP A 148 0.92 -43.13 -2.46
CA ASP A 148 1.77 -42.95 -1.28
C ASP A 148 2.50 -41.63 -1.41
N VAL A 149 2.40 -40.80 -0.37
CA VAL A 149 3.04 -39.49 -0.30
C VAL A 149 4.05 -39.50 0.83
N ALA A 150 5.27 -39.04 0.55
CA ALA A 150 6.23 -38.65 1.57
C ALA A 150 6.06 -37.14 1.81
N PRO A 151 5.45 -36.71 2.93
CA PRO A 151 5.22 -35.30 3.18
C PRO A 151 6.52 -34.52 3.25
N THR A 152 6.51 -33.28 2.78
CA THR A 152 7.62 -32.36 3.00
C THR A 152 7.58 -31.81 4.44
N HIS A 153 8.60 -31.06 4.84
CA HIS A 153 8.65 -30.45 6.17
C HIS A 153 9.11 -29.00 6.06
N ARG A 154 8.27 -28.06 6.50
CA ARG A 154 8.56 -26.62 6.58
C ARG A 154 9.25 -26.05 5.33
N VAL A 155 8.73 -26.40 4.15
CA VAL A 155 9.16 -25.81 2.88
C VAL A 155 9.03 -24.30 2.89
N ALA A 156 9.86 -23.63 2.10
CA ALA A 156 9.94 -22.17 2.05
C ALA A 156 8.90 -21.53 1.12
N ASP A 157 8.21 -22.32 0.29
CA ASP A 157 7.17 -21.87 -0.62
C ASP A 157 6.10 -22.97 -0.82
N ASN A 158 4.95 -22.60 -1.39
CA ASN A 158 3.80 -23.48 -1.52
C ASN A 158 4.02 -24.56 -2.60
N GLU A 159 4.76 -24.22 -3.65
CA GLU A 159 4.99 -25.07 -4.82
C GLU A 159 5.84 -26.31 -4.51
N HIS A 160 6.68 -26.25 -3.48
CA HIS A 160 7.48 -27.40 -3.02
C HIS A 160 6.77 -28.30 -2.01
N ALA A 161 5.53 -27.98 -1.60
CA ALA A 161 4.77 -28.86 -0.72
C ALA A 161 4.49 -30.21 -1.41
N ALA A 162 4.78 -31.31 -0.69
CA ALA A 162 4.50 -32.64 -1.20
C ALA A 162 2.99 -32.81 -1.41
N HIS A 163 2.61 -33.57 -2.43
CA HIS A 163 1.20 -33.73 -2.78
C HIS A 163 0.89 -35.10 -3.34
N ALA A 164 -0.37 -35.54 -3.18
CA ALA A 164 -0.97 -36.59 -4.01
C ALA A 164 -1.68 -35.94 -5.21
N PHE A 165 -1.72 -36.63 -6.34
CA PHE A 165 -2.56 -36.29 -7.48
C PHE A 165 -3.32 -37.53 -7.91
N LEU A 166 -4.65 -37.50 -7.80
CA LEU A 166 -5.54 -38.63 -8.07
C LEU A 166 -6.59 -38.26 -9.11
N ARG A 167 -6.97 -39.24 -9.94
CA ARG A 167 -8.10 -39.13 -10.89
C ARG A 167 -9.26 -39.99 -10.41
N PHE A 168 -10.48 -39.50 -10.58
CA PHE A 168 -11.69 -40.24 -10.25
C PHE A 168 -12.86 -39.81 -11.13
N SER A 169 -14.01 -40.47 -10.98
CA SER A 169 -15.24 -40.05 -11.64
C SER A 169 -16.35 -39.85 -10.62
N ALA A 170 -16.93 -38.66 -10.60
CA ALA A 170 -18.10 -38.36 -9.78
C ALA A 170 -19.38 -38.82 -10.46
N ARG A 171 -20.36 -39.21 -9.65
CA ARG A 171 -21.71 -39.58 -10.08
C ARG A 171 -22.69 -38.55 -9.56
N GLU A 172 -23.71 -38.23 -10.35
CA GLU A 172 -24.71 -37.23 -10.00
C GLU A 172 -25.34 -37.53 -8.63
N GLY A 173 -25.30 -36.53 -7.74
CA GLY A 173 -25.87 -36.62 -6.39
C GLY A 173 -25.13 -37.53 -5.40
N GLN A 174 -24.02 -38.15 -5.80
CA GLN A 174 -23.19 -38.97 -4.89
C GLN A 174 -22.00 -38.19 -4.37
N SER A 175 -21.63 -38.47 -3.11
CA SER A 175 -20.40 -37.93 -2.53
C SER A 175 -19.20 -38.77 -2.92
N VAL A 176 -18.04 -38.14 -3.00
CA VAL A 176 -16.73 -38.80 -3.14
C VAL A 176 -15.95 -38.59 -1.85
N SER A 177 -15.47 -39.68 -1.25
CA SER A 177 -14.69 -39.62 0.00
C SER A 177 -13.23 -39.95 -0.30
N VAL A 178 -12.34 -39.07 0.16
CA VAL A 178 -10.90 -39.18 0.02
C VAL A 178 -10.32 -39.41 1.40
N ARG A 179 -9.66 -40.55 1.60
CA ARG A 179 -9.06 -40.94 2.87
C ARG A 179 -7.54 -40.75 2.82
N MET A 180 -7.03 -40.02 3.81
CA MET A 180 -5.60 -39.81 4.05
C MET A 180 -5.23 -40.53 5.34
N ALA A 181 -4.52 -41.66 5.23
CA ALA A 181 -4.12 -42.50 6.35
C ALA A 181 -2.61 -42.41 6.58
N GLY A 182 -2.18 -42.14 7.81
CA GLY A 182 -0.78 -41.99 8.16
C GLY A 182 -0.48 -42.51 9.56
N LYS A 183 0.81 -42.80 9.81
CA LYS A 183 1.26 -43.26 11.12
C LYS A 183 1.31 -42.10 12.10
N ARG A 184 0.61 -42.21 13.23
CA ARG A 184 0.56 -41.24 14.34
C ARG A 184 0.03 -39.84 14.02
N GLN A 185 0.18 -39.35 12.79
CA GLN A 185 -0.16 -37.99 12.42
C GLN A 185 -0.44 -37.88 10.92
N VAL A 186 -1.46 -37.11 10.57
CA VAL A 186 -1.72 -36.65 9.20
C VAL A 186 -1.93 -35.14 9.27
N ILE A 187 -1.35 -34.40 8.32
CA ILE A 187 -1.62 -32.98 8.10
C ILE A 187 -2.09 -32.80 6.66
N LEU A 188 -3.16 -32.04 6.49
CA LEU A 188 -3.65 -31.57 5.20
C LEU A 188 -3.57 -30.04 5.19
N ASN A 189 -2.77 -29.50 4.28
CA ASN A 189 -2.48 -28.07 4.16
C ASN A 189 -3.42 -27.39 3.15
N GLY A 190 -3.76 -28.07 2.07
CA GLY A 190 -4.61 -27.51 1.02
C GLY A 190 -5.11 -28.57 0.04
N LEU A 191 -6.08 -28.17 -0.77
CA LEU A 191 -6.70 -29.00 -1.80
C LEU A 191 -6.85 -28.22 -3.11
N GLU A 192 -6.65 -28.92 -4.24
CA GLU A 192 -7.19 -28.48 -5.53
C GLU A 192 -8.11 -29.55 -6.11
N ILE A 193 -9.22 -29.14 -6.71
CA ILE A 193 -10.12 -30.04 -7.45
C ILE A 193 -10.18 -29.55 -8.89
N ASP A 194 -10.11 -30.50 -9.83
CA ASP A 194 -10.05 -30.27 -11.27
C ASP A 194 -8.81 -29.49 -11.74
N ALA A 195 -7.75 -29.46 -10.93
CA ALA A 195 -6.44 -28.93 -11.32
C ALA A 195 -5.62 -29.92 -12.15
N SER A 196 -4.64 -29.40 -12.91
CA SER A 196 -3.59 -30.22 -13.52
C SER A 196 -2.63 -30.79 -12.48
N ASP A 197 -1.90 -31.87 -12.83
CA ASP A 197 -0.87 -32.44 -11.96
C ASP A 197 0.24 -31.40 -11.65
N PRO A 198 0.46 -31.00 -10.39
CA PRO A 198 1.47 -29.99 -10.04
C PRO A 198 2.90 -30.35 -10.49
N ARG A 199 3.23 -31.64 -10.64
CA ARG A 199 4.55 -32.11 -11.11
C ARG A 199 4.86 -31.71 -12.55
N HIS A 200 3.82 -31.36 -13.30
CA HIS A 200 3.84 -31.16 -14.73
C HIS A 200 3.48 -29.72 -15.15
N ARG A 201 3.17 -28.84 -14.20
CA ARG A 201 2.87 -27.41 -14.45
C ARG A 201 4.13 -26.54 -14.36
N ALA A 202 4.10 -25.39 -15.04
CA ALA A 202 5.06 -24.33 -14.79
C ALA A 202 4.82 -23.73 -13.39
N LEU A 203 5.89 -23.34 -12.71
CA LEU A 203 5.88 -22.85 -11.32
C LEU A 203 6.60 -21.50 -11.22
N GLN A 204 6.50 -20.84 -10.07
CA GLN A 204 7.23 -19.61 -9.75
C GLN A 204 7.12 -18.53 -10.85
N PRO A 205 5.91 -18.08 -11.18
CA PRO A 205 5.71 -17.03 -12.16
C PRO A 205 6.33 -15.71 -11.70
N SER A 206 6.93 -14.98 -12.63
CA SER A 206 7.25 -13.57 -12.48
C SER A 206 6.82 -12.83 -13.75
N PRO A 207 5.93 -11.81 -13.66
CA PRO A 207 5.29 -11.31 -12.43
C PRO A 207 4.47 -12.37 -11.68
N GLY A 208 4.44 -12.24 -10.35
CA GLY A 208 3.65 -13.12 -9.51
C GLY A 208 2.15 -12.96 -9.77
N HIS A 209 1.35 -13.98 -9.46
CA HIS A 209 -0.10 -13.86 -9.56
C HIS A 209 -0.63 -12.78 -8.61
N ARG A 210 -1.47 -11.89 -9.15
CA ARG A 210 -2.04 -10.70 -8.50
C ARG A 210 -0.98 -9.68 -8.05
N ASP A 211 0.11 -9.56 -8.80
CA ASP A 211 1.01 -8.42 -8.68
C ASP A 211 0.38 -7.21 -9.39
N TRP A 212 -0.11 -6.24 -8.62
CA TRP A 212 -0.79 -5.05 -9.15
C TRP A 212 0.16 -3.87 -9.43
N HIS A 213 1.47 -4.06 -9.23
CA HIS A 213 2.47 -3.00 -9.31
C HIS A 213 3.68 -3.40 -10.18
N VAL A 214 3.44 -4.15 -11.24
CA VAL A 214 4.51 -4.65 -12.11
C VAL A 214 5.23 -3.50 -12.80
N ASP A 215 6.55 -3.51 -12.73
CA ASP A 215 7.41 -2.57 -13.44
C ASP A 215 7.34 -2.81 -14.95
N THR A 216 6.71 -1.86 -15.66
CA THR A 216 6.65 -1.83 -17.11
C THR A 216 7.05 -0.47 -17.67
N ASP A 217 7.85 0.30 -16.93
CA ASP A 217 8.22 1.68 -17.28
C ASP A 217 9.06 1.76 -18.57
N SER A 218 9.60 0.63 -19.03
CA SER A 218 10.27 0.49 -20.33
C SER A 218 9.30 0.31 -21.52
N GLY A 219 8.01 0.09 -21.26
CA GLY A 219 6.99 -0.26 -22.26
C GLY A 219 7.00 -1.75 -22.63
N LYS A 220 7.68 -2.56 -21.83
CA LYS A 220 7.78 -4.01 -22.01
C LYS A 220 7.64 -4.71 -20.66
N ILE A 221 7.18 -5.95 -20.72
CA ILE A 221 7.20 -6.90 -19.62
C ILE A 221 8.18 -8.03 -19.90
N ARG A 222 8.85 -8.52 -18.86
CA ARG A 222 9.56 -9.79 -18.86
C ARG A 222 8.77 -10.81 -18.06
N LEU A 223 8.20 -11.80 -18.74
CA LEU A 223 7.61 -12.98 -18.12
C LEU A 223 8.73 -14.00 -17.85
N SER A 224 8.69 -14.68 -16.71
CA SER A 224 9.56 -15.82 -16.42
C SER A 224 8.87 -16.85 -15.53
N TRP A 225 9.27 -18.10 -15.67
CA TRP A 225 8.70 -19.23 -14.92
C TRP A 225 9.75 -20.32 -14.74
N GLN A 226 9.56 -21.14 -13.72
CA GLN A 226 10.27 -22.40 -13.54
C GLN A 226 9.60 -23.50 -14.36
N ARG A 227 10.37 -24.18 -15.22
CA ARG A 227 9.87 -25.32 -16.00
C ARG A 227 9.49 -26.51 -15.11
N ALA A 228 8.47 -27.26 -15.54
CA ALA A 228 8.24 -28.59 -15.01
C ALA A 228 9.42 -29.52 -15.34
N LYS A 229 9.76 -30.46 -14.44
CA LYS A 229 10.94 -31.33 -14.58
C LYS A 229 10.95 -32.15 -15.88
N SER A 230 9.76 -32.53 -16.37
CA SER A 230 9.56 -33.35 -17.57
C SER A 230 9.23 -32.56 -18.84
N ALA A 231 9.10 -31.23 -18.76
CA ALA A 231 8.75 -30.39 -19.91
C ALA A 231 9.95 -30.22 -20.85
N VAL A 232 9.69 -30.30 -22.16
CA VAL A 232 10.67 -30.07 -23.24
C VAL A 232 10.39 -28.80 -24.04
N GLU A 233 9.16 -28.28 -23.97
CA GLU A 233 8.69 -27.08 -24.67
C GLU A 233 7.58 -26.43 -23.83
N HIS A 234 7.37 -25.13 -24.00
CA HIS A 234 6.31 -24.37 -23.36
C HIS A 234 5.46 -23.63 -24.41
N HIS A 235 4.17 -23.47 -24.14
CA HIS A 235 3.30 -22.54 -24.85
C HIS A 235 2.88 -21.42 -23.91
N VAL A 236 3.19 -20.17 -24.27
CA VAL A 236 2.98 -18.99 -23.42
C VAL A 236 1.86 -18.14 -23.99
N TYR A 237 0.85 -17.87 -23.17
CA TYR A 237 -0.33 -17.08 -23.52
C TYR A 237 -0.40 -15.82 -22.67
N LEU A 238 -0.83 -14.70 -23.25
CA LEU A 238 -1.04 -13.43 -22.55
C LEU A 238 -2.16 -12.63 -23.21
N TRP A 239 -3.06 -12.10 -22.40
CA TRP A 239 -4.16 -11.24 -22.81
C TRP A 239 -4.38 -10.15 -21.78
N GLY A 240 -4.75 -8.97 -22.23
CA GLY A 240 -5.09 -7.83 -21.37
C GLY A 240 -6.50 -7.36 -21.67
N ASP A 241 -7.28 -7.10 -20.63
CA ASP A 241 -8.60 -6.49 -20.73
C ASP A 241 -8.85 -5.57 -19.52
N ARG A 242 -9.69 -4.55 -19.67
CA ARG A 242 -10.13 -3.73 -18.53
C ARG A 242 -11.10 -4.48 -17.63
N ASN A 243 -11.84 -5.45 -18.18
CA ASN A 243 -12.62 -6.38 -17.39
C ASN A 243 -11.77 -7.60 -17.00
N PRO A 244 -11.43 -7.78 -15.72
CA PRO A 244 -10.62 -8.91 -15.26
C PRO A 244 -11.24 -10.27 -15.58
N GLU A 245 -12.56 -10.41 -15.49
CA GLU A 245 -13.26 -11.67 -15.81
C GLU A 245 -13.06 -12.04 -17.27
N THR A 246 -13.15 -11.06 -18.18
CA THR A 246 -12.90 -11.27 -19.61
C THR A 246 -11.46 -11.66 -19.87
N ALA A 247 -10.49 -11.01 -19.23
CA ALA A 247 -9.08 -11.37 -19.38
C ALA A 247 -8.79 -12.81 -18.94
N THR A 248 -9.34 -13.22 -17.80
CA THR A 248 -9.23 -14.57 -17.28
C THR A 248 -9.90 -15.58 -18.21
N GLU A 249 -11.14 -15.36 -18.64
CA GLU A 249 -11.86 -16.28 -19.54
C GLU A 249 -11.11 -16.53 -20.85
N VAL A 250 -10.54 -15.47 -21.46
CA VAL A 250 -9.76 -15.60 -22.70
C VAL A 250 -8.52 -16.47 -22.51
N ILE A 251 -7.81 -16.28 -21.39
CA ILE A 251 -6.62 -17.06 -21.10
C ILE A 251 -6.94 -18.47 -20.66
N GLU A 252 -8.05 -18.67 -19.97
CA GLU A 252 -8.51 -20.00 -19.63
C GLU A 252 -8.86 -20.82 -20.86
N ARG A 253 -9.52 -20.21 -21.85
CA ARG A 253 -9.91 -20.90 -23.09
C ARG A 253 -8.81 -20.92 -24.16
N ALA A 254 -7.66 -20.30 -23.90
CA ALA A 254 -6.59 -20.21 -24.87
C ALA A 254 -6.08 -21.59 -25.32
N ALA A 255 -5.87 -21.74 -26.62
CA ALA A 255 -5.31 -22.92 -27.27
C ALA A 255 -4.19 -22.49 -28.24
N VAL A 256 -3.44 -23.44 -28.80
CA VAL A 256 -2.23 -23.17 -29.59
C VAL A 256 -2.44 -22.34 -30.87
N ASP A 257 -3.68 -22.14 -31.29
CA ASP A 257 -4.10 -21.33 -32.42
C ASP A 257 -4.77 -20.00 -32.00
N SER A 258 -4.85 -19.72 -30.70
CA SER A 258 -5.47 -18.50 -30.19
C SER A 258 -4.64 -17.25 -30.49
N SER A 259 -5.33 -16.11 -30.60
CA SER A 259 -4.70 -14.79 -30.70
C SER A 259 -3.93 -14.38 -29.44
N SER A 260 -4.15 -15.07 -28.31
CA SER A 260 -3.45 -14.86 -27.04
C SER A 260 -2.12 -15.59 -26.95
N LEU A 261 -1.81 -16.54 -27.85
CA LEU A 261 -0.50 -17.19 -27.90
C LEU A 261 0.59 -16.14 -28.24
N ARG A 262 1.68 -16.16 -27.47
CA ARG A 262 2.82 -15.22 -27.63
C ARG A 262 4.11 -15.91 -28.03
N ALA A 263 4.35 -17.12 -27.51
CA ALA A 263 5.55 -17.87 -27.85
C ALA A 263 5.38 -19.38 -27.70
N ARG A 264 6.23 -20.11 -28.42
CA ARG A 264 6.44 -21.55 -28.28
C ARG A 264 7.93 -21.84 -28.28
N GLY A 265 8.40 -22.69 -27.36
CA GLY A 265 9.80 -23.08 -27.32
C GLY A 265 10.27 -23.56 -25.95
N PRO A 266 11.57 -23.91 -25.82
CA PRO A 266 12.15 -24.44 -24.59
C PRO A 266 12.47 -23.36 -23.55
N GLU A 267 12.36 -22.09 -23.92
CA GLU A 267 12.70 -20.94 -23.08
C GLU A 267 11.86 -20.91 -21.80
N GLN A 268 12.40 -20.24 -20.77
CA GLN A 268 11.74 -20.03 -19.47
C GLN A 268 11.50 -18.54 -19.19
N THR A 269 11.77 -17.69 -20.17
CA THR A 269 11.56 -16.25 -20.10
C THR A 269 11.08 -15.72 -21.45
N LEU A 270 10.25 -14.68 -21.43
CA LEU A 270 9.73 -14.04 -22.63
C LEU A 270 9.57 -12.53 -22.40
N GLU A 271 10.12 -11.71 -23.28
CA GLU A 271 9.94 -10.25 -23.26
C GLU A 271 8.86 -9.84 -24.28
N ILE A 272 7.87 -9.06 -23.84
CA ILE A 272 6.71 -8.67 -24.65
C ILE A 272 6.46 -7.16 -24.49
N PRO A 273 6.26 -6.38 -25.57
CA PRO A 273 5.75 -5.02 -25.48
C PRO A 273 4.35 -4.98 -24.86
N LEU A 274 4.07 -4.02 -23.98
CA LEU A 274 2.74 -3.81 -23.39
C LEU A 274 2.27 -2.38 -23.53
N ASP A 275 0.95 -2.22 -23.56
CA ASP A 275 0.30 -0.95 -23.28
C ASP A 275 0.43 -0.64 -21.78
N ARG A 276 0.70 0.63 -21.46
CA ARG A 276 0.98 1.09 -20.09
C ARG A 276 -0.27 1.50 -19.32
N ASP A 277 -1.47 1.27 -19.86
CA ASP A 277 -2.72 1.49 -19.13
C ASP A 277 -2.77 0.60 -17.88
N SER A 278 -2.49 1.19 -16.72
CA SER A 278 -2.46 0.52 -15.42
C SER A 278 -3.81 -0.06 -14.99
N ARG A 279 -4.91 0.25 -15.69
CA ARG A 279 -6.24 -0.33 -15.45
C ARG A 279 -6.45 -1.64 -16.21
N THR A 280 -5.58 -1.97 -17.15
CA THR A 280 -5.64 -3.24 -17.87
C THR A 280 -5.21 -4.38 -16.96
N HIS A 281 -6.10 -5.34 -16.75
CA HIS A 281 -5.81 -6.60 -16.10
C HIS A 281 -5.22 -7.56 -17.13
N TYR A 282 -3.96 -7.94 -16.92
CA TYR A 282 -3.28 -8.90 -17.75
C TYR A 282 -3.33 -10.29 -17.13
N CYS A 283 -3.84 -11.26 -17.88
CA CYS A 283 -3.82 -12.66 -17.53
C CYS A 283 -2.81 -13.39 -18.42
N TRP A 284 -2.06 -14.32 -17.86
CA TRP A 284 -1.11 -15.14 -18.61
C TRP A 284 -1.04 -16.56 -18.09
N ARG A 285 -0.59 -17.47 -18.96
CA ARG A 285 -0.53 -18.91 -18.67
C ARG A 285 0.63 -19.53 -19.42
N VAL A 286 1.25 -20.53 -18.80
CA VAL A 286 2.29 -21.34 -19.43
C VAL A 286 1.91 -22.81 -19.42
N ASP A 287 1.64 -23.36 -20.60
CA ASP A 287 1.42 -24.80 -20.74
C ASP A 287 2.75 -25.53 -20.96
N SER A 288 2.94 -26.63 -20.24
CA SER A 288 4.11 -27.49 -20.36
C SER A 288 3.86 -28.58 -21.40
N VAL A 289 4.75 -28.73 -22.37
CA VAL A 289 4.73 -29.80 -23.37
C VAL A 289 5.77 -30.85 -22.99
N MET A 290 5.32 -32.08 -22.83
CA MET A 290 6.15 -33.23 -22.49
C MET A 290 6.79 -33.85 -23.73
N ALA A 291 7.78 -34.72 -23.54
CA ALA A 291 8.50 -35.39 -24.64
C ALA A 291 7.58 -36.24 -25.55
N ASP A 292 6.50 -36.79 -25.00
CA ASP A 292 5.47 -37.56 -25.72
C ASP A 292 4.40 -36.67 -26.39
N ARG A 293 4.60 -35.34 -26.37
CA ARG A 293 3.67 -34.31 -26.85
C ARG A 293 2.39 -34.14 -26.03
N THR A 294 2.29 -34.77 -24.86
CA THR A 294 1.25 -34.45 -23.88
C THR A 294 1.41 -33.00 -23.42
N ILE A 295 0.31 -32.24 -23.42
CA ILE A 295 0.28 -30.86 -22.96
C ILE A 295 -0.37 -30.84 -21.57
N THR A 296 0.36 -30.34 -20.58
CA THR A 296 -0.17 -30.04 -19.27
C THR A 296 -0.43 -28.54 -19.19
N ARG A 297 -1.69 -28.18 -19.05
CA ARG A 297 -2.11 -26.79 -18.89
C ARG A 297 -1.61 -26.21 -17.57
N GLY A 298 -1.05 -24.99 -17.63
CA GLY A 298 -0.57 -24.27 -16.45
C GLY A 298 -1.65 -23.48 -15.72
N ASP A 299 -1.24 -22.87 -14.62
CA ASP A 299 -2.07 -21.95 -13.85
C ASP A 299 -2.23 -20.62 -14.59
N VAL A 300 -3.38 -19.97 -14.38
CA VAL A 300 -3.60 -18.60 -14.86
C VAL A 300 -3.07 -17.63 -13.80
N TRP A 301 -2.15 -16.78 -14.22
CA TRP A 301 -1.55 -15.74 -13.40
C TRP A 301 -2.01 -14.38 -13.88
N GLU A 302 -2.13 -13.43 -12.95
CA GLU A 302 -2.72 -12.11 -13.21
C GLU A 302 -1.75 -11.03 -12.76
N PHE A 303 -1.71 -9.90 -13.45
CA PHE A 303 -0.97 -8.73 -13.00
C PHE A 303 -1.53 -7.43 -13.59
N ARG A 304 -1.07 -6.29 -13.06
CA ARG A 304 -1.28 -4.96 -13.62
C ARG A 304 0.04 -4.19 -13.68
N CYS A 305 0.16 -3.34 -14.70
CA CYS A 305 1.24 -2.37 -14.80
C CYS A 305 1.14 -1.34 -13.67
N ARG A 306 2.27 -0.99 -13.05
CA ARG A 306 2.31 0.13 -12.10
C ARG A 306 2.10 1.46 -12.82
N GLN A 307 1.50 2.40 -12.10
CA GLN A 307 1.42 3.81 -12.46
C GLN A 307 1.71 4.61 -11.20
N LEU A 308 2.41 5.74 -11.32
CA LEU A 308 2.60 6.64 -10.19
C LEU A 308 1.23 7.01 -9.58
N ALA A 309 1.20 7.21 -8.27
CA ALA A 309 -0.01 7.63 -7.56
C ALA A 309 -0.46 9.03 -8.03
N PHE A 310 0.51 9.88 -8.34
CA PHE A 310 0.38 11.20 -8.96
C PHE A 310 1.77 11.67 -9.43
N PRO A 311 1.91 12.65 -10.35
CA PRO A 311 3.19 13.05 -10.95
C PRO A 311 4.34 13.47 -10.00
N GLY A 312 4.04 13.77 -8.73
CA GLY A 312 5.02 14.12 -7.69
C GLY A 312 5.22 13.07 -6.59
N ALA A 313 4.62 11.89 -6.74
CA ALA A 313 4.71 10.82 -5.75
C ALA A 313 6.12 10.20 -5.77
N GLU A 314 6.78 10.19 -4.62
CA GLU A 314 8.14 9.67 -4.46
C GLU A 314 8.20 8.61 -3.34
N GLY A 315 9.33 7.93 -3.22
CA GLY A 315 9.54 6.89 -2.21
C GLY A 315 8.80 5.59 -2.50
N TYR A 316 8.69 4.72 -1.51
CA TYR A 316 8.20 3.35 -1.69
C TYR A 316 6.66 3.23 -1.76
N GLY A 317 5.91 4.23 -1.29
CA GLY A 317 4.46 4.33 -1.48
C GLY A 317 4.02 4.92 -2.82
N ARG A 318 4.94 5.31 -3.71
CA ARG A 318 4.65 6.11 -4.91
C ARG A 318 3.77 5.47 -5.97
N PHE A 319 3.56 4.16 -5.90
CA PHE A 319 2.75 3.39 -6.86
C PHE A 319 1.40 2.93 -6.28
N ALA A 320 0.95 3.53 -5.18
CA ALA A 320 -0.41 3.32 -4.68
C ALA A 320 -1.43 3.56 -5.81
N ILE A 321 -2.32 2.60 -6.06
CA ILE A 321 -3.37 2.73 -7.08
C ILE A 321 -4.41 3.77 -6.65
N GLY A 322 -4.68 3.86 -5.35
CA GLY A 322 -5.74 4.71 -4.82
C GLY A 322 -7.10 4.30 -5.36
N GLY A 323 -7.98 5.27 -5.58
CA GLY A 323 -9.32 5.06 -6.12
C GLY A 323 -9.43 5.03 -7.65
N ARG A 324 -8.32 4.92 -8.39
CA ARG A 324 -8.31 5.00 -9.86
C ARG A 324 -9.31 4.02 -10.51
N GLY A 325 -10.19 4.55 -11.35
CA GLY A 325 -11.27 3.78 -12.00
C GLY A 325 -12.42 3.36 -11.08
N GLY A 326 -12.39 3.77 -9.81
CA GLY A 326 -13.44 3.53 -8.82
C GLY A 326 -14.48 4.67 -8.76
N GLN A 327 -15.45 4.55 -7.85
CA GLN A 327 -16.52 5.53 -7.72
C GLN A 327 -16.02 6.89 -7.21
N VAL A 328 -16.59 7.97 -7.74
CA VAL A 328 -16.38 9.31 -7.20
C VAL A 328 -17.39 9.58 -6.08
N LYS A 329 -16.90 9.86 -4.87
CA LYS A 329 -17.71 10.13 -3.68
C LYS A 329 -17.52 11.58 -3.23
N LYS A 330 -18.58 12.38 -3.35
CA LYS A 330 -18.59 13.79 -2.98
C LYS A 330 -18.98 13.97 -1.51
N VAL A 331 -18.10 14.58 -0.71
CA VAL A 331 -18.42 15.05 0.63
C VAL A 331 -19.14 16.39 0.51
N THR A 332 -20.40 16.44 0.93
CA THR A 332 -21.32 17.57 0.69
C THR A 332 -21.82 18.22 1.98
N ASN A 333 -21.42 17.73 3.14
CA ASN A 333 -21.71 18.32 4.44
C ASN A 333 -20.59 18.04 5.45
N LEU A 334 -20.60 18.79 6.56
CA LEU A 334 -19.59 18.72 7.63
C LEU A 334 -19.99 17.81 8.80
N HIS A 335 -21.11 17.09 8.68
CA HIS A 335 -21.53 16.15 9.72
C HIS A 335 -20.55 14.97 9.79
N ASP A 336 -20.42 14.33 10.96
CA ASP A 336 -19.62 13.11 11.10
C ASP A 336 -20.21 11.97 10.27
N ASN A 337 -21.52 11.75 10.33
CA ASN A 337 -22.19 10.59 9.74
C ASN A 337 -23.39 10.95 8.85
N GLY A 338 -23.92 9.94 8.15
CA GLY A 338 -25.06 10.05 7.24
C GLY A 338 -24.66 10.32 5.78
N PRO A 339 -25.62 10.31 4.85
CA PRO A 339 -25.37 10.56 3.44
C PRO A 339 -24.62 11.88 3.20
N GLY A 340 -23.63 11.85 2.31
CA GLY A 340 -22.81 13.01 1.96
C GLY A 340 -21.73 13.38 2.99
N SER A 341 -21.59 12.63 4.10
CA SER A 341 -20.52 12.85 5.07
C SER A 341 -19.20 12.20 4.65
N LEU A 342 -18.09 12.68 5.22
CA LEU A 342 -16.77 12.06 5.01
C LEU A 342 -16.76 10.59 5.46
N ARG A 343 -17.37 10.28 6.60
CA ARG A 343 -17.44 8.89 7.11
C ARG A 343 -18.13 7.97 6.12
N ALA A 344 -19.27 8.37 5.56
CA ALA A 344 -19.98 7.56 4.58
C ALA A 344 -19.14 7.29 3.31
N ALA A 345 -18.35 8.27 2.87
CA ALA A 345 -17.43 8.09 1.75
C ALA A 345 -16.25 7.15 2.08
N LEU A 346 -15.70 7.22 3.29
CA LEU A 346 -14.54 6.42 3.70
C LEU A 346 -14.87 5.00 4.14
N GLU A 347 -16.08 4.74 4.66
CA GLU A 347 -16.53 3.40 5.05
C GLU A 347 -17.11 2.59 3.88
N ALA A 348 -17.21 3.19 2.68
CA ALA A 348 -17.58 2.49 1.44
C ALA A 348 -16.58 1.36 1.10
N ASN A 349 -17.08 0.27 0.50
CA ASN A 349 -16.30 -0.95 0.25
C ASN A 349 -15.65 -0.96 -1.13
N GLU A 350 -16.30 -0.34 -2.11
CA GLU A 350 -15.82 -0.20 -3.48
C GLU A 350 -14.56 0.68 -3.57
N PRO A 351 -13.71 0.51 -4.60
CA PRO A 351 -12.68 1.49 -4.93
C PRO A 351 -13.30 2.89 -5.07
N ARG A 352 -12.69 3.92 -4.45
CA ARG A 352 -13.28 5.27 -4.50
C ARG A 352 -12.28 6.42 -4.48
N ILE A 353 -12.65 7.48 -5.19
CA ILE A 353 -12.03 8.81 -5.13
C ILE A 353 -12.95 9.72 -4.33
N VAL A 354 -12.46 10.25 -3.22
CA VAL A 354 -13.20 11.10 -2.30
C VAL A 354 -12.80 12.56 -2.53
N ILE A 355 -13.78 13.37 -2.93
CA ILE A 355 -13.64 14.81 -3.18
C ILE A 355 -14.56 15.62 -2.28
N PHE A 356 -14.31 16.93 -2.18
CA PHE A 356 -15.00 17.81 -1.23
C PHE A 356 -15.70 18.97 -1.93
N ASP A 357 -17.03 19.04 -1.78
CA ASP A 357 -17.84 20.20 -2.19
C ASP A 357 -17.97 21.23 -1.08
N VAL A 358 -17.49 20.93 0.12
CA VAL A 358 -17.59 21.78 1.31
C VAL A 358 -16.22 22.11 1.89
N CYS A 359 -16.12 23.27 2.53
CA CYS A 359 -15.00 23.60 3.40
C CYS A 359 -15.48 23.70 4.85
N GLY A 360 -14.58 23.41 5.79
CA GLY A 360 -14.88 23.57 7.21
C GLY A 360 -14.25 22.54 8.11
N ARG A 361 -14.66 22.61 9.38
CA ARG A 361 -14.27 21.65 10.41
C ARG A 361 -15.29 20.52 10.47
N ILE A 362 -14.84 19.29 10.31
CA ILE A 362 -15.62 18.07 10.53
C ILE A 362 -15.30 17.57 11.94
N GLU A 363 -16.25 17.74 12.85
CA GLU A 363 -16.13 17.27 14.22
C GLU A 363 -16.61 15.83 14.35
N LEU A 364 -15.65 14.90 14.35
CA LEU A 364 -15.94 13.49 14.49
C LEU A 364 -16.55 13.17 15.86
N GLN A 365 -17.47 12.21 15.91
CA GLN A 365 -18.06 11.71 17.16
C GLN A 365 -17.38 10.42 17.65
N SER A 366 -16.58 9.79 16.78
CA SER A 366 -15.77 8.60 17.06
C SER A 366 -14.59 8.51 16.10
N ARG A 367 -13.62 7.62 16.39
CA ARG A 367 -12.46 7.37 15.51
C ARG A 367 -12.93 7.04 14.09
N LEU A 368 -12.29 7.61 13.08
CA LEU A 368 -12.53 7.28 11.68
C LEU A 368 -11.32 6.52 11.14
N VAL A 369 -11.45 5.20 11.07
CA VAL A 369 -10.36 4.31 10.63
C VAL A 369 -10.76 3.67 9.31
N VAL A 370 -10.02 3.98 8.25
CA VAL A 370 -10.26 3.39 6.93
C VAL A 370 -9.73 1.95 6.92
N ARG A 371 -10.59 1.02 6.50
CA ARG A 371 -10.31 -0.43 6.45
C ARG A 371 -10.49 -1.05 5.06
N ASN A 372 -11.03 -0.30 4.11
CA ASN A 372 -11.27 -0.78 2.75
C ASN A 372 -10.20 -0.20 1.80
N PRO A 373 -9.54 -1.04 0.97
CA PRO A 373 -8.44 -0.64 0.09
C PRO A 373 -8.92 0.24 -1.08
N TYR A 374 -7.98 0.63 -1.95
CA TYR A 374 -8.24 1.39 -3.18
C TYR A 374 -8.99 2.72 -2.93
N VAL A 375 -8.34 3.62 -2.19
CA VAL A 375 -8.92 4.91 -1.79
C VAL A 375 -8.01 6.07 -2.14
N THR A 376 -8.57 7.10 -2.76
CA THR A 376 -7.94 8.42 -2.89
C THR A 376 -8.75 9.43 -2.09
N ILE A 377 -8.15 10.14 -1.14
CA ILE A 377 -8.77 11.28 -0.44
C ILE A 377 -8.09 12.56 -0.91
N ALA A 378 -8.81 13.36 -1.71
CA ALA A 378 -8.29 14.52 -2.41
C ALA A 378 -8.72 15.84 -1.75
N GLY A 379 -8.08 16.19 -0.64
CA GLY A 379 -8.40 17.40 0.13
C GLY A 379 -8.22 18.72 -0.64
N GLN A 380 -7.39 18.74 -1.69
CA GLN A 380 -7.17 19.92 -2.53
C GLN A 380 -8.39 20.33 -3.36
N THR A 381 -9.39 19.45 -3.48
CA THR A 381 -10.66 19.77 -4.15
C THR A 381 -11.57 20.64 -3.29
N ALA A 382 -11.34 20.64 -1.96
CA ALA A 382 -12.13 21.42 -1.04
C ALA A 382 -12.02 22.92 -1.37
N PRO A 383 -13.12 23.67 -1.27
CA PRO A 383 -13.11 25.11 -1.44
C PRO A 383 -12.54 25.85 -0.21
N GLY A 384 -12.47 27.18 -0.29
CA GLY A 384 -12.17 28.04 0.86
C GLY A 384 -10.84 27.71 1.54
N LYS A 385 -10.86 27.49 2.86
CA LYS A 385 -9.67 27.10 3.65
C LYS A 385 -9.44 25.57 3.70
N GLY A 386 -10.25 24.78 3.03
CA GLY A 386 -10.16 23.32 3.02
C GLY A 386 -10.84 22.64 4.21
N ILE A 387 -10.39 21.42 4.53
CA ILE A 387 -11.00 20.55 5.55
C ILE A 387 -10.08 20.39 6.76
N CYS A 388 -10.66 20.53 7.95
CA CYS A 388 -10.02 20.13 9.20
C CYS A 388 -10.85 19.09 9.94
N ILE A 389 -10.23 17.96 10.26
CA ILE A 389 -10.78 16.89 11.09
C ILE A 389 -10.40 17.15 12.55
N SER A 390 -11.38 17.13 13.45
CA SER A 390 -11.17 17.40 14.87
C SER A 390 -11.87 16.40 15.79
N ASN A 391 -11.59 16.53 17.09
CA ASN A 391 -12.15 15.74 18.20
C ASN A 391 -11.74 14.26 18.20
N TYR A 392 -11.73 13.59 17.06
CA TYR A 392 -11.15 12.25 16.90
C TYR A 392 -10.16 12.20 15.74
N ASN A 393 -9.42 11.11 15.68
CA ASN A 393 -8.39 10.87 14.71
C ASN A 393 -8.93 10.24 13.41
N LEU A 394 -8.20 10.45 12.31
CA LEU A 394 -8.43 9.85 10.99
C LEU A 394 -7.14 9.15 10.55
N GLY A 395 -7.23 7.89 10.16
CA GLY A 395 -6.08 7.16 9.62
C GLY A 395 -6.48 5.82 8.99
N MET A 396 -5.47 5.09 8.50
CA MET A 396 -5.65 3.82 7.82
C MET A 396 -5.08 2.68 8.66
N LEU A 397 -5.75 1.52 8.61
CA LEU A 397 -5.30 0.32 9.33
C LEU A 397 -5.49 -0.93 8.46
N GLY A 398 -4.39 -1.54 8.06
CA GLY A 398 -4.38 -2.81 7.35
C GLY A 398 -4.88 -2.74 5.91
N VAL A 399 -4.91 -1.55 5.29
CA VAL A 399 -5.37 -1.36 3.91
C VAL A 399 -4.20 -1.33 2.94
N HIS A 400 -4.46 -1.60 1.67
CA HIS A 400 -3.50 -1.32 0.60
C HIS A 400 -4.05 -0.32 -0.41
N ASP A 401 -3.17 0.30 -1.19
CA ASP A 401 -3.52 1.23 -2.26
C ASP A 401 -4.29 2.45 -1.76
N ALA A 402 -3.71 3.18 -0.80
CA ALA A 402 -4.32 4.36 -0.20
C ALA A 402 -3.52 5.63 -0.48
N ILE A 403 -4.20 6.66 -0.99
CA ILE A 403 -3.66 7.99 -1.25
C ILE A 403 -4.42 9.00 -0.40
N VAL A 404 -3.73 9.82 0.39
CA VAL A 404 -4.35 10.93 1.14
C VAL A 404 -3.55 12.19 0.94
N ARG A 405 -4.23 13.25 0.50
CA ARG A 405 -3.59 14.53 0.18
C ARG A 405 -4.34 15.71 0.78
N PHE A 406 -3.60 16.71 1.25
CA PHE A 406 -4.13 18.03 1.61
C PHE A 406 -5.26 18.03 2.65
N LEU A 407 -5.11 17.24 3.72
CA LEU A 407 -6.02 17.26 4.87
C LEU A 407 -5.35 17.76 6.14
N ARG A 408 -6.15 18.30 7.05
CA ARG A 408 -5.73 18.59 8.42
C ARG A 408 -6.37 17.62 9.40
N VAL A 409 -5.57 17.00 10.25
CA VAL A 409 -6.05 16.17 11.36
C VAL A 409 -5.54 16.74 12.66
N ARG A 410 -6.46 17.27 13.45
CA ARG A 410 -6.19 17.97 14.71
C ARG A 410 -7.15 17.51 15.79
N PRO A 411 -6.94 16.33 16.39
CA PRO A 411 -7.90 15.75 17.33
C PRO A 411 -8.12 16.65 18.56
N GLY A 412 -7.06 17.27 19.09
CA GLY A 412 -7.14 18.04 20.34
C GLY A 412 -7.47 17.14 21.54
N ASP A 413 -7.43 17.70 22.75
CA ASP A 413 -7.68 16.96 24.00
C ASP A 413 -9.19 16.84 24.37
N THR A 414 -10.06 17.45 23.56
CA THR A 414 -11.50 17.60 23.81
C THR A 414 -12.29 16.30 23.98
N ALA A 415 -11.90 15.21 23.31
CA ALA A 415 -12.55 13.90 23.47
C ALA A 415 -12.25 13.22 24.83
N GLY A 416 -11.29 13.74 25.61
CA GLY A 416 -10.86 13.14 26.88
C GLY A 416 -10.21 11.74 26.73
N LYS A 417 -9.81 11.38 25.51
CA LYS A 417 -9.17 10.11 25.15
C LYS A 417 -7.78 10.36 24.62
N THR A 418 -6.84 9.48 24.95
CA THR A 418 -5.54 9.44 24.27
C THR A 418 -5.74 8.98 22.83
N MET A 419 -5.29 9.80 21.88
CA MET A 419 -5.34 9.50 20.45
C MET A 419 -4.04 9.87 19.76
N ASP A 420 -3.74 9.09 18.73
CA ASP A 420 -2.79 9.46 17.69
C ASP A 420 -3.43 10.46 16.72
N GLY A 421 -2.64 11.05 15.84
CA GLY A 421 -3.12 11.90 14.73
C GLY A 421 -3.56 11.09 13.51
N MET A 422 -2.67 10.88 12.56
CA MET A 422 -2.91 10.13 11.32
C MET A 422 -1.95 8.95 11.20
N GLY A 423 -2.23 7.96 10.36
CA GLY A 423 -1.30 6.84 10.20
C GLY A 423 -1.62 5.87 9.08
N LEU A 424 -0.65 5.00 8.83
CA LEU A 424 -0.61 3.92 7.83
C LEU A 424 -0.30 2.58 8.50
N ALA A 425 -0.83 2.34 9.70
CA ALA A 425 -0.52 1.13 10.45
C ALA A 425 -0.91 -0.12 9.63
N SER A 426 0.03 -1.06 9.50
CA SER A 426 -0.15 -2.28 8.71
C SER A 426 -0.55 -2.08 7.24
N CYS A 427 -0.39 -0.88 6.69
CA CYS A 427 -0.77 -0.59 5.31
C CYS A 427 0.33 -0.96 4.31
N ASP A 428 -0.04 -1.11 3.05
CA ASP A 428 0.88 -1.42 1.95
C ASP A 428 0.55 -0.60 0.70
N HIS A 429 1.54 -0.24 -0.11
CA HIS A 429 1.38 0.68 -1.24
C HIS A 429 0.50 1.89 -0.87
N ALA A 430 0.95 2.68 0.10
CA ALA A 430 0.17 3.82 0.59
C ALA A 430 1.01 5.09 0.74
N ILE A 431 0.40 6.24 0.45
CA ILE A 431 1.04 7.55 0.48
C ILE A 431 0.17 8.60 1.16
N ILE A 432 0.78 9.33 2.10
CA ILE A 432 0.25 10.58 2.66
C ILE A 432 1.15 11.72 2.18
N ASP A 433 0.54 12.68 1.50
CA ASP A 433 1.21 13.84 0.89
C ASP A 433 0.54 15.14 1.36
N HIS A 434 1.33 16.17 1.66
CA HIS A 434 0.81 17.50 2.01
C HIS A 434 -0.29 17.51 3.08
N CYS A 435 -0.20 16.68 4.12
CA CYS A 435 -1.15 16.73 5.23
C CYS A 435 -0.57 17.50 6.41
N SER A 436 -1.43 18.16 7.18
CA SER A 436 -1.05 18.79 8.45
C SER A 436 -1.63 18.02 9.61
N ILE A 437 -0.77 17.60 10.53
CA ILE A 437 -1.14 16.76 11.68
C ILE A 437 -0.64 17.44 12.95
N SER A 438 -1.56 17.76 13.86
CA SER A 438 -1.21 18.41 15.12
C SER A 438 -2.15 18.05 16.26
N TRP A 439 -1.77 18.45 17.47
CA TRP A 439 -2.58 18.33 18.69
C TRP A 439 -3.04 16.90 19.00
N SER A 440 -2.21 15.90 18.67
CA SER A 440 -2.34 14.52 19.16
C SER A 440 -1.84 14.42 20.61
N GLN A 441 -2.27 13.40 21.35
CA GLN A 441 -1.83 13.18 22.74
C GLN A 441 -0.76 12.11 22.87
N ASP A 442 -0.74 11.11 21.98
CA ASP A 442 0.27 10.03 21.95
C ASP A 442 1.25 10.33 20.80
N GLU A 443 1.01 9.86 19.57
CA GLU A 443 1.85 10.17 18.40
C GLU A 443 1.08 10.89 17.30
N ALA A 444 1.65 11.92 16.67
CA ALA A 444 0.97 12.59 15.56
C ALA A 444 0.88 11.69 14.31
N PHE A 445 1.94 10.93 14.01
CA PHE A 445 1.95 9.97 12.91
C PHE A 445 2.38 8.55 13.32
N SER A 446 1.72 7.51 12.79
CA SER A 446 2.21 6.14 12.94
C SER A 446 2.07 5.25 11.69
N SER A 447 3.12 4.48 11.37
CA SER A 447 3.13 3.48 10.28
C SER A 447 3.66 2.11 10.72
N ARG A 448 3.45 1.74 11.99
CA ARG A 448 3.93 0.46 12.53
C ARG A 448 3.37 -0.73 11.73
N GLY A 449 4.23 -1.67 11.40
CA GLY A 449 3.87 -2.87 10.65
C GLY A 449 3.46 -2.63 9.20
N ALA A 450 3.59 -1.41 8.68
CA ALA A 450 3.38 -1.12 7.27
C ALA A 450 4.40 -1.86 6.39
N ARG A 451 4.11 -1.96 5.09
CA ARG A 451 4.99 -2.51 4.06
C ARG A 451 5.59 -1.38 3.21
N ASN A 452 5.14 -1.17 1.98
CA ASN A 452 5.67 -0.13 1.09
C ASN A 452 4.89 1.18 1.24
N ILE A 453 5.45 2.17 1.95
CA ILE A 453 4.72 3.42 2.25
C ILE A 453 5.57 4.68 2.11
N THR A 454 4.90 5.81 1.87
CA THR A 454 5.51 7.15 1.84
C THR A 454 4.73 8.13 2.73
N LEU A 455 5.44 8.91 3.55
CA LEU A 455 4.98 10.18 4.10
C LEU A 455 5.85 11.30 3.53
N GLN A 456 5.24 12.16 2.71
CA GLN A 456 5.95 13.25 2.06
C GLN A 456 5.30 14.61 2.29
N LYS A 457 6.14 15.65 2.29
CA LYS A 457 5.72 17.06 2.28
C LYS A 457 4.65 17.41 3.33
N SER A 458 4.62 16.68 4.43
CA SER A 458 3.60 16.82 5.46
C SER A 458 4.14 17.60 6.66
N LEU A 459 3.25 18.34 7.32
CA LEU A 459 3.56 19.15 8.50
C LEU A 459 3.06 18.42 9.74
N ILE A 460 3.99 17.97 10.57
CA ILE A 460 3.70 17.48 11.91
C ILE A 460 4.08 18.56 12.90
N SER A 461 3.12 19.02 13.70
CA SER A 461 3.41 20.06 14.69
C SER A 461 2.67 19.89 15.99
N GLU A 462 3.25 20.41 17.08
CA GLU A 462 2.53 20.64 18.33
C GLU A 462 1.76 19.40 18.83
N ALA A 463 2.42 18.24 18.84
CA ALA A 463 1.95 17.10 19.62
C ALA A 463 1.87 17.54 21.10
N LEU A 464 0.70 17.39 21.71
CA LEU A 464 0.42 18.00 23.02
C LEU A 464 1.25 17.32 24.11
N ASN A 465 1.91 18.13 24.94
CA ASN A 465 2.93 17.62 25.84
C ASN A 465 2.34 17.04 27.13
N VAL A 466 1.76 17.84 28.03
CA VAL A 466 1.06 17.37 29.23
C VAL A 466 -0.46 17.45 29.03
N ALA A 467 -0.99 16.50 28.24
CA ALA A 467 -2.37 16.53 27.75
C ALA A 467 -3.31 15.49 28.40
N GLY A 468 -3.01 15.04 29.62
CA GLY A 468 -3.88 14.09 30.33
C GLY A 468 -3.87 12.66 29.75
N HIS A 469 -2.73 12.21 29.24
CA HIS A 469 -2.54 10.91 28.60
C HIS A 469 -2.97 9.73 29.50
N LYS A 470 -4.04 9.02 29.14
CA LYS A 470 -4.69 7.99 29.98
C LYS A 470 -3.84 6.74 30.24
N LYS A 471 -2.86 6.42 29.38
CA LYS A 471 -1.95 5.28 29.59
C LYS A 471 -0.75 5.59 30.51
N TYR A 472 -0.53 6.86 30.87
CA TYR A 472 0.60 7.29 31.70
C TYR A 472 0.11 7.96 32.98
N ARG A 473 1.06 8.19 33.91
CA ARG A 473 0.75 8.95 35.13
C ARG A 473 0.36 10.37 34.75
N GLU A 474 -0.56 10.95 35.50
CA GLU A 474 -0.93 12.36 35.36
C GLU A 474 0.32 13.25 35.42
N GLY A 475 0.37 14.28 34.56
CA GLY A 475 1.52 15.17 34.43
C GLY A 475 2.66 14.63 33.54
N THR A 476 2.53 13.43 32.95
CA THR A 476 3.56 12.91 32.04
C THR A 476 3.59 13.72 30.74
N ALA A 477 4.76 14.26 30.41
CA ALA A 477 5.06 14.92 29.15
C ALA A 477 5.23 13.87 28.02
N HIS A 478 4.42 13.95 26.96
CA HIS A 478 4.35 12.97 25.87
C HIS A 478 4.09 13.59 24.48
N GLY A 479 4.53 14.83 24.23
CA GLY A 479 4.31 15.49 22.94
C GLY A 479 5.21 14.93 21.83
N TYR A 480 4.86 13.79 21.24
CA TYR A 480 5.71 13.04 20.31
C TYR A 480 5.26 13.13 18.86
N ALA A 481 6.22 13.29 17.94
CA ALA A 481 5.90 13.50 16.53
C ALA A 481 5.45 12.21 15.84
N ALA A 482 6.27 11.16 15.82
CA ALA A 482 5.94 10.00 15.01
C ALA A 482 6.58 8.69 15.47
N SER A 483 5.91 7.59 15.13
CA SER A 483 6.41 6.22 15.25
C SER A 483 6.30 5.48 13.92
N ILE A 484 7.44 5.32 13.25
CA ILE A 484 7.55 4.94 11.85
C ILE A 484 8.10 3.54 11.65
N GLY A 485 7.46 2.79 10.75
CA GLY A 485 7.88 1.48 10.26
C GLY A 485 7.57 1.33 8.77
N GLY A 486 7.86 0.14 8.24
CA GLY A 486 7.73 -0.22 6.84
C GLY A 486 8.46 -1.54 6.59
N ASP A 487 8.06 -2.33 5.59
CA ASP A 487 9.02 -3.25 4.96
C ASP A 487 10.07 -2.38 4.27
N ILE A 488 9.59 -1.39 3.50
CA ILE A 488 10.34 -0.17 3.18
C ILE A 488 9.44 1.07 3.35
N GLY A 489 9.78 1.95 4.30
CA GLY A 489 9.06 3.21 4.54
C GLY A 489 9.88 4.43 4.15
N SER A 490 9.34 5.31 3.30
CA SER A 490 9.95 6.60 2.91
C SER A 490 9.34 7.76 3.67
N PHE A 491 10.18 8.55 4.34
CA PHE A 491 9.79 9.72 5.13
C PHE A 491 10.64 10.91 4.68
N HIS A 492 10.09 11.77 3.82
CA HIS A 492 10.88 12.83 3.22
C HIS A 492 10.19 14.16 3.05
N HIS A 493 10.99 15.22 3.10
CA HIS A 493 10.52 16.60 2.90
C HIS A 493 9.40 17.01 3.88
N ASN A 494 9.35 16.40 5.06
CA ASN A 494 8.37 16.75 6.09
C ASN A 494 8.92 17.84 7.01
N LEU A 495 8.02 18.63 7.60
CA LEU A 495 8.34 19.55 8.71
C LEU A 495 7.83 18.94 10.01
N LEU A 496 8.73 18.75 10.98
CA LEU A 496 8.42 18.29 12.32
C LEU A 496 8.79 19.41 13.29
N ALA A 497 7.82 20.22 13.68
CA ALA A 497 8.03 21.39 14.51
C ALA A 497 7.37 21.20 15.88
N HIS A 498 7.95 21.77 16.93
CA HIS A 498 7.23 21.90 18.20
C HIS A 498 6.75 20.55 18.79
N CYS A 499 7.54 19.49 18.58
CA CYS A 499 7.31 18.17 19.18
C CYS A 499 8.43 17.90 20.19
N ALA A 500 8.07 17.62 21.45
CA ALA A 500 9.01 17.49 22.57
C ALA A 500 10.03 16.35 22.39
N GLY A 501 9.68 15.32 21.63
CA GLY A 501 10.53 14.17 21.35
C GLY A 501 10.03 13.28 20.23
N ARG A 502 10.76 12.18 19.98
CA ARG A 502 10.46 11.20 18.92
C ARG A 502 10.11 11.90 17.61
N ASN A 503 11.01 12.79 17.17
CA ASN A 503 10.88 13.41 15.85
C ASN A 503 10.72 12.27 14.82
N TRP A 504 11.54 11.23 14.96
CA TRP A 504 11.17 9.91 14.47
C TRP A 504 11.43 8.86 15.55
N SER A 505 10.41 8.09 15.93
CA SER A 505 10.63 6.82 16.62
C SER A 505 10.68 5.70 15.59
N LEU A 506 11.85 5.10 15.42
CA LEU A 506 12.09 3.95 14.56
C LEU A 506 11.42 2.74 15.21
N ALA A 507 10.38 2.23 14.56
CA ALA A 507 9.48 1.19 15.05
C ALA A 507 9.39 0.06 14.02
N GLY A 508 10.55 -0.46 13.60
CA GLY A 508 10.64 -1.53 12.60
C GLY A 508 9.93 -2.81 13.02
N GLY A 509 10.01 -3.17 14.30
CA GLY A 509 9.32 -4.34 14.86
C GLY A 509 10.08 -5.64 14.60
N LEU A 510 9.32 -6.74 14.52
CA LEU A 510 9.83 -8.07 14.18
C LEU A 510 8.91 -8.71 13.13
N ASP A 511 9.48 -9.54 12.25
CA ASP A 511 8.71 -10.41 11.35
C ASP A 511 8.11 -11.64 12.07
N GLN A 512 7.46 -12.50 11.31
CA GLN A 512 6.86 -13.74 11.82
C GLN A 512 7.91 -14.77 12.28
N ALA A 513 9.17 -14.66 11.81
CA ALA A 513 10.33 -15.44 12.22
C ALA A 513 11.10 -14.82 13.41
N SER A 514 10.55 -13.77 14.03
CA SER A 514 11.19 -13.00 15.12
C SER A 514 12.52 -12.36 14.73
N ARG A 515 12.64 -11.88 13.49
CA ARG A 515 13.79 -11.10 13.00
C ARG A 515 13.44 -9.63 12.96
N HIS A 516 14.40 -8.75 13.25
CA HIS A 516 14.23 -7.31 13.07
C HIS A 516 13.79 -7.00 11.64
N THR A 517 12.76 -6.17 11.55
CA THR A 517 12.22 -5.62 10.30
C THR A 517 12.34 -4.10 10.32
N GLY A 518 11.89 -3.45 9.25
CA GLY A 518 12.03 -2.00 9.09
C GLY A 518 13.22 -1.65 8.22
N ARG A 519 12.96 -1.35 6.95
CA ARG A 519 13.90 -0.61 6.10
C ARG A 519 13.35 0.81 5.94
N LEU A 520 14.07 1.82 6.41
CA LEU A 520 13.53 3.18 6.52
C LEU A 520 14.39 4.17 5.75
N ASP A 521 13.76 4.95 4.88
CA ASP A 521 14.38 6.04 4.12
C ASP A 521 13.94 7.39 4.68
N ILE A 522 14.74 7.94 5.59
CA ILE A 522 14.46 9.16 6.33
C ILE A 522 15.36 10.27 5.82
N ARG A 523 14.80 11.15 4.98
CA ARG A 523 15.63 12.04 4.18
C ARG A 523 15.02 13.41 3.93
N ASN A 524 15.86 14.44 3.90
CA ASN A 524 15.42 15.81 3.61
C ASN A 524 14.28 16.34 4.50
N ASN A 525 14.13 15.82 5.72
CA ASN A 525 13.15 16.36 6.67
C ASN A 525 13.73 17.58 7.41
N VAL A 526 12.84 18.50 7.80
CA VAL A 526 13.16 19.65 8.66
C VAL A 526 12.59 19.40 10.03
N VAL A 527 13.43 19.54 11.06
CA VAL A 527 13.03 19.32 12.46
C VAL A 527 13.32 20.58 13.28
N TYR A 528 12.31 21.11 13.97
CA TYR A 528 12.39 22.37 14.71
C TYR A 528 11.89 22.25 16.15
N ASN A 529 12.64 22.85 17.09
CA ASN A 529 12.24 23.09 18.48
C ASN A 529 11.74 21.86 19.26
N TRP A 530 12.55 20.78 19.26
CA TRP A 530 12.33 19.63 20.16
C TRP A 530 12.71 19.97 21.60
N SER A 531 12.49 19.05 22.54
CA SER A 531 12.91 19.20 23.95
C SER A 531 14.04 18.26 24.33
N HIS A 532 13.74 17.00 24.63
CA HIS A 532 14.64 16.09 25.35
C HIS A 532 15.05 14.84 24.57
N ARG A 533 14.49 14.64 23.37
CA ARG A 533 14.67 13.46 22.53
C ARG A 533 14.55 13.87 21.06
N THR A 534 15.32 13.23 20.17
CA THR A 534 15.23 13.45 18.71
C THR A 534 14.80 12.17 17.99
N THR A 535 15.57 11.65 17.03
CA THR A 535 15.29 10.35 16.38
C THR A 535 15.92 9.21 17.18
N ASP A 536 15.13 8.19 17.50
CA ASP A 536 15.60 6.99 18.21
C ASP A 536 14.65 5.79 18.02
N GLY A 537 14.90 4.68 18.72
CA GLY A 537 14.22 3.40 18.46
C GLY A 537 15.06 2.48 17.58
N GLY A 538 14.46 1.46 17.00
CA GLY A 538 15.18 0.47 16.21
C GLY A 538 14.41 -0.02 14.98
N ALA A 539 15.14 -0.17 13.88
CA ALA A 539 14.72 -0.83 12.64
C ALA A 539 15.90 -1.64 12.07
N GLN A 540 15.66 -2.54 11.13
CA GLN A 540 16.68 -3.41 10.55
C GLN A 540 17.72 -2.62 9.75
N GLU A 541 17.28 -1.73 8.85
CA GLU A 541 18.16 -0.92 7.98
C GLU A 541 17.61 0.51 7.90
N VAL A 542 18.43 1.51 8.20
CA VAL A 542 17.98 2.92 8.21
C VAL A 542 18.90 3.78 7.38
N MET A 543 18.36 4.38 6.33
CA MET A 543 18.95 5.46 5.54
C MET A 543 18.54 6.80 6.17
N PHE A 544 19.48 7.52 6.78
CA PHE A 544 19.25 8.81 7.45
C PHE A 544 20.04 9.93 6.77
N VAL A 545 19.45 10.56 5.75
CA VAL A 545 20.20 11.35 4.77
C VAL A 545 19.70 12.80 4.66
N ALA A 546 20.61 13.76 4.74
CA ALA A 546 20.35 15.17 4.44
C ALA A 546 19.16 15.80 5.19
N ASN A 547 18.94 15.41 6.45
CA ASN A 547 17.94 16.03 7.32
C ASN A 547 18.50 17.32 7.95
N TYR A 548 17.64 18.33 8.14
CA TYR A 548 17.97 19.62 8.73
C TYR A 548 17.34 19.77 10.11
N TYR A 549 18.15 19.84 11.16
CA TYR A 549 17.70 20.05 12.53
C TYR A 549 18.03 21.48 12.98
N LYS A 550 17.00 22.23 13.38
CA LYS A 550 17.12 23.58 13.92
C LYS A 550 16.75 23.60 15.41
N PRO A 551 17.73 23.73 16.32
CA PRO A 551 17.43 23.90 17.74
C PRO A 551 16.58 25.14 17.98
N GLY A 552 15.56 25.00 18.82
CA GLY A 552 14.71 26.10 19.27
C GLY A 552 14.82 26.35 20.77
N PRO A 553 14.07 27.32 21.32
CA PRO A 553 14.15 27.67 22.75
C PRO A 553 13.85 26.52 23.74
N ALA A 554 13.07 25.51 23.33
CA ALA A 554 12.78 24.33 24.13
C ALA A 554 13.88 23.26 24.09
N SER A 555 14.81 23.33 23.14
CA SER A 555 15.79 22.26 22.87
C SER A 555 16.82 22.12 23.99
N ARG A 556 17.07 20.87 24.38
CA ARG A 556 18.01 20.49 25.45
C ARG A 556 19.03 19.41 25.05
N VAL A 557 18.80 18.74 23.92
CA VAL A 557 19.70 17.70 23.39
C VAL A 557 20.14 18.04 21.97
N PHE A 558 21.38 17.70 21.62
CA PHE A 558 22.03 18.16 20.39
C PHE A 558 22.65 17.01 19.57
N TYR A 559 21.85 15.95 19.38
CA TYR A 559 22.13 14.82 18.48
C TYR A 559 20.91 14.61 17.58
N VAL A 560 21.09 14.17 16.34
CA VAL A 560 19.98 13.91 15.39
C VAL A 560 19.45 12.48 15.49
N LEU A 561 20.33 11.51 15.80
CA LEU A 561 20.02 10.08 15.77
C LEU A 561 20.68 9.37 16.96
N LYS A 562 19.88 8.65 17.74
CA LYS A 562 20.32 7.81 18.84
C LYS A 562 19.56 6.47 18.84
N PRO A 563 20.01 5.47 18.07
CA PRO A 563 19.32 4.19 17.98
C PRO A 563 19.18 3.48 19.33
N ASP A 564 18.02 2.86 19.58
CA ASP A 564 17.78 1.89 20.67
C ASP A 564 17.89 0.49 20.07
N ARG A 565 19.12 -0.01 20.01
CA ARG A 565 19.47 -1.25 19.30
C ARG A 565 19.41 -2.49 20.17
N ARG A 566 18.77 -2.40 21.37
CA ARG A 566 18.72 -3.44 22.43
C ARG A 566 19.32 -4.75 21.97
N ALA A 567 20.63 -4.91 22.15
CA ALA A 567 21.43 -5.93 21.47
C ALA A 567 20.98 -7.35 21.85
N VAL A 568 19.92 -7.82 21.22
CA VAL A 568 19.45 -9.19 21.28
C VAL A 568 19.82 -9.78 19.93
N GLU A 569 21.07 -10.24 19.83
CA GLU A 569 21.62 -10.87 18.61
C GLU A 569 20.68 -11.92 18.00
N ALA A 570 19.83 -12.55 18.84
CA ALA A 570 18.82 -13.52 18.41
C ALA A 570 17.83 -13.00 17.36
N PHE A 571 17.54 -11.69 17.31
CA PHE A 571 16.62 -11.08 16.34
C PHE A 571 17.34 -10.54 15.09
N GLY A 572 18.67 -10.64 15.04
CA GLY A 572 19.47 -10.14 13.94
C GLY A 572 20.00 -8.73 14.14
N PRO A 573 20.72 -8.20 13.14
CA PRO A 573 21.37 -6.91 13.22
C PRO A 573 20.43 -5.74 12.89
N GLN A 574 20.84 -4.55 13.34
CA GLN A 574 20.22 -3.27 13.03
C GLN A 574 21.31 -2.31 12.57
N TRP A 575 21.26 -1.87 11.32
CA TRP A 575 22.31 -1.07 10.68
C TRP A 575 21.81 0.27 10.17
N TYR A 576 22.72 1.23 10.08
CA TYR A 576 22.40 2.62 9.80
C TYR A 576 23.40 3.20 8.81
N TYR A 577 22.89 3.86 7.77
CA TYR A 577 23.65 4.68 6.84
C TYR A 577 23.23 6.13 7.07
N ALA A 578 24.19 7.00 7.38
CA ALA A 578 23.90 8.40 7.68
C ALA A 578 24.84 9.32 6.91
N ASN A 579 24.28 10.32 6.22
CA ASN A 579 25.07 11.23 5.39
C ASN A 579 24.41 12.61 5.27
N GLY A 580 25.21 13.68 5.25
CA GLY A 580 24.77 15.04 4.89
C GLY A 580 23.80 15.72 5.86
N ASN A 581 23.60 15.18 7.06
CA ASN A 581 22.70 15.75 8.06
C ASN A 581 23.29 17.03 8.69
N VAL A 582 22.43 18.00 9.00
CA VAL A 582 22.83 19.29 9.59
C VAL A 582 22.12 19.48 10.92
N MET A 583 22.85 20.01 11.90
CA MET A 583 22.23 20.66 13.06
C MET A 583 22.74 22.10 13.15
N GLU A 584 21.83 23.05 12.93
CA GLU A 584 22.14 24.48 12.90
C GLU A 584 22.82 24.92 14.20
N GLY A 585 23.99 25.54 14.08
CA GLY A 585 24.79 25.99 15.23
C GLY A 585 25.62 24.91 15.94
N HIS A 586 25.55 23.63 15.51
CA HIS A 586 26.27 22.52 16.15
C HIS A 586 27.20 21.76 15.22
N TYR A 587 26.72 21.28 14.06
CA TYR A 587 27.55 20.55 13.08
C TYR A 587 27.01 20.70 11.66
N ALA A 588 27.93 20.68 10.70
CA ALA A 588 27.63 20.84 9.28
C ALA A 588 27.47 19.47 8.60
N ALA A 589 26.98 19.50 7.35
CA ALA A 589 26.80 18.30 6.54
C ALA A 589 28.10 17.51 6.31
N SER A 590 29.26 18.17 6.39
CA SER A 590 30.58 17.56 6.29
C SER A 590 30.99 16.73 7.52
N ASP A 591 30.27 16.88 8.64
CA ASP A 591 30.55 16.19 9.90
C ASP A 591 29.59 15.00 10.06
N GLU A 592 29.63 14.06 9.11
CA GLU A 592 28.61 13.02 8.85
C GLU A 592 28.07 12.31 10.12
N HIS A 593 28.95 12.01 11.08
CA HIS A 593 28.60 11.26 12.30
C HIS A 593 28.54 12.11 13.59
N ALA A 594 28.80 13.43 13.53
CA ALA A 594 28.89 14.29 14.72
C ALA A 594 27.59 14.34 15.55
N GLY A 595 26.45 14.11 14.89
CA GLY A 595 25.11 14.05 15.49
C GLY A 595 24.60 12.67 15.88
N ILE A 596 25.41 11.61 15.76
CA ILE A 596 24.98 10.22 16.00
C ILE A 596 25.51 9.73 17.35
N ARG A 597 24.68 9.02 18.11
CA ARG A 597 25.05 8.47 19.41
C ARG A 597 24.64 6.99 19.50
N GLY A 598 25.57 6.13 19.91
CA GLY A 598 25.25 4.76 20.31
C GLY A 598 24.52 4.72 21.66
N GLU A 599 23.69 3.70 21.88
CA GLU A 599 23.12 3.46 23.21
C GLU A 599 24.24 3.12 24.19
N ARG A 600 24.22 3.68 25.41
CA ARG A 600 25.20 3.38 26.49
C ARG A 600 26.68 3.48 26.05
N ASN A 601 26.99 4.41 25.13
CA ASN A 601 28.32 4.61 24.55
C ASN A 601 28.81 3.44 23.68
N GLU A 602 27.90 2.70 23.05
CA GLU A 602 28.25 1.75 21.98
C GLU A 602 29.06 2.45 20.87
N PRO A 603 30.21 1.87 20.44
CA PRO A 603 31.01 2.43 19.35
C PRO A 603 30.22 2.48 18.03
N LEU A 604 30.33 3.60 17.31
CA LEU A 604 29.52 3.84 16.11
C LEU A 604 29.84 2.89 14.94
N ASP A 605 31.08 2.43 14.83
CA ASP A 605 31.57 1.48 13.82
C ASP A 605 30.96 0.08 13.96
N THR A 606 30.26 -0.22 15.06
CA THR A 606 29.53 -1.48 15.23
C THR A 606 28.19 -1.49 14.47
N PHE A 607 27.74 -0.35 13.94
CA PHE A 607 26.40 -0.24 13.35
C PHE A 607 26.22 0.77 12.23
N LEU A 608 27.15 1.72 12.11
CA LEU A 608 27.22 2.57 10.94
C LEU A 608 27.89 1.82 9.80
N VAL A 609 27.33 2.00 8.60
CA VAL A 609 27.88 1.50 7.34
C VAL A 609 28.13 2.66 6.39
N ASP A 610 29.08 2.48 5.47
CA ASP A 610 29.48 3.54 4.52
C ASP A 610 28.71 3.50 3.20
N THR A 611 27.88 2.47 2.97
CA THR A 611 27.10 2.30 1.74
C THR A 611 25.61 2.24 1.99
N PRO A 612 24.78 2.87 1.13
CA PRO A 612 23.33 2.68 1.13
C PRO A 612 22.90 1.20 1.11
N PHE A 613 21.82 0.87 1.81
CA PHE A 613 21.27 -0.50 1.83
C PHE A 613 20.41 -0.82 0.59
N PHE A 614 19.66 0.17 0.12
CA PHE A 614 18.71 0.05 -0.98
C PHE A 614 18.63 1.36 -1.77
N GLU A 615 18.14 1.28 -3.01
CA GLU A 615 17.92 2.45 -3.85
C GLU A 615 16.86 3.36 -3.24
N SER A 616 17.12 4.67 -3.22
CA SER A 616 16.12 5.64 -2.81
C SER A 616 15.43 6.21 -4.05
N TYR A 617 14.10 6.19 -4.04
CA TYR A 617 13.24 6.79 -5.06
C TYR A 617 12.76 8.19 -4.65
N VAL A 618 13.60 8.93 -3.94
CA VAL A 618 13.35 10.31 -3.52
C VAL A 618 14.45 11.19 -4.07
N THR A 619 14.07 12.30 -4.69
CA THR A 619 14.99 13.35 -5.15
C THR A 619 15.74 13.93 -3.96
N THR A 620 17.03 13.60 -3.84
CA THR A 620 17.84 14.00 -2.68
C THR A 620 18.35 15.43 -2.85
N GLN A 621 17.97 16.31 -1.93
CA GLN A 621 18.54 17.66 -1.82
C GLN A 621 19.65 17.71 -0.76
N THR A 622 20.46 18.76 -0.74
CA THR A 622 21.25 19.06 0.47
C THR A 622 20.30 19.43 1.62
N ALA A 623 20.71 19.22 2.88
CA ALA A 623 19.87 19.58 4.02
C ALA A 623 19.46 21.07 4.02
N LYS A 624 20.32 21.97 3.52
CA LYS A 624 20.00 23.41 3.41
C LYS A 624 19.00 23.73 2.31
N GLN A 625 19.06 23.03 1.17
CA GLN A 625 18.05 23.14 0.12
C GLN A 625 16.72 22.57 0.60
N ALA A 626 16.75 21.40 1.26
CA ALA A 626 15.58 20.79 1.88
C ALA A 626 14.89 21.74 2.87
N TYR A 627 15.66 22.44 3.72
CA TYR A 627 15.12 23.47 4.61
C TYR A 627 14.24 24.50 3.89
N VAL A 628 14.72 25.00 2.74
CA VAL A 628 14.01 26.00 1.96
C VAL A 628 12.79 25.41 1.23
N THR A 629 12.96 24.25 0.58
CA THR A 629 11.91 23.57 -0.16
C THR A 629 10.75 23.19 0.75
N VAL A 630 11.05 22.53 1.89
CA VAL A 630 10.05 22.09 2.86
C VAL A 630 9.26 23.28 3.37
N LEU A 631 9.91 24.34 3.85
CA LEU A 631 9.18 25.49 4.39
C LEU A 631 8.33 26.24 3.34
N SER A 632 8.54 26.00 2.04
CA SER A 632 7.76 26.60 0.95
C SER A 632 6.61 25.70 0.45
N ASP A 633 6.67 24.39 0.70
CA ASP A 633 5.81 23.36 0.08
C ASP A 633 5.48 22.22 1.05
N VAL A 634 5.06 22.55 2.29
CA VAL A 634 4.74 21.56 3.33
C VAL A 634 3.35 21.76 3.91
N GLY A 635 2.76 20.65 4.35
CA GLY A 635 1.46 20.60 5.03
C GLY A 635 0.29 20.74 4.06
N CYS A 636 -0.91 20.84 4.62
CA CYS A 636 -2.13 21.15 3.88
C CYS A 636 -2.06 22.62 3.42
N ASN A 637 -1.33 22.86 2.34
CA ASN A 637 -1.11 24.18 1.77
C ASN A 637 -2.08 24.51 0.63
N LEU A 638 -2.88 23.53 0.19
CA LEU A 638 -3.99 23.68 -0.73
C LEU A 638 -5.29 23.18 -0.07
N PRO A 639 -6.43 23.86 -0.29
CA PRO A 639 -6.60 25.08 -1.09
C PRO A 639 -5.95 26.34 -0.50
N ALA A 640 -5.60 26.33 0.79
CA ALA A 640 -4.84 27.40 1.45
C ALA A 640 -4.15 26.86 2.69
N LEU A 641 -3.01 27.44 3.10
CA LEU A 641 -2.49 27.30 4.46
C LEU A 641 -3.36 28.06 5.46
N ASP A 642 -3.61 27.46 6.61
CA ASP A 642 -4.32 28.11 7.70
C ASP A 642 -3.39 28.87 8.64
N ASP A 643 -3.95 29.59 9.62
CA ASP A 643 -3.19 30.52 10.45
C ASP A 643 -2.24 29.78 11.40
N HIS A 644 -2.62 28.56 11.83
CA HIS A 644 -1.76 27.66 12.59
C HIS A 644 -0.52 27.23 11.80
N ASP A 645 -0.69 26.64 10.61
CA ASP A 645 0.44 26.14 9.82
C ASP A 645 1.35 27.29 9.36
N ARG A 646 0.78 28.45 8.99
CA ARG A 646 1.53 29.68 8.68
C ARG A 646 2.40 30.12 9.86
N ARG A 647 1.85 30.12 11.07
CA ARG A 647 2.61 30.46 12.28
C ARG A 647 3.75 29.49 12.51
N VAL A 648 3.51 28.18 12.43
CA VAL A 648 4.55 27.17 12.66
C VAL A 648 5.72 27.31 11.68
N ILE A 649 5.43 27.57 10.40
CA ILE A 649 6.46 27.84 9.39
C ILE A 649 7.23 29.12 9.74
N GLN A 650 6.52 30.20 10.11
CA GLN A 650 7.15 31.47 10.50
C GLN A 650 8.02 31.36 11.76
N GLU A 651 7.58 30.60 12.76
CA GLU A 651 8.33 30.34 13.98
C GLU A 651 9.58 29.49 13.67
N THR A 652 9.46 28.53 12.75
CA THR A 652 10.62 27.78 12.25
C THR A 652 11.63 28.69 11.57
N LEU A 653 11.19 29.65 10.75
CA LEU A 653 12.07 30.62 10.09
C LEU A 653 12.76 31.56 11.09
N THR A 654 11.98 32.18 11.97
CA THR A 654 12.45 33.25 12.88
C THR A 654 13.08 32.77 14.17
N ASN A 655 12.93 31.48 14.48
CA ASN A 655 13.32 30.86 15.74
C ASN A 655 12.69 31.53 16.98
N ASN A 656 11.43 31.98 16.85
CA ASN A 656 10.75 32.76 17.87
C ASN A 656 9.33 32.24 18.15
N PRO A 657 9.18 31.16 18.93
CA PRO A 657 7.87 30.61 19.29
C PRO A 657 7.03 31.64 20.05
N LYS A 658 5.80 31.88 19.59
CA LYS A 658 4.88 32.85 20.18
C LYS A 658 4.24 32.37 21.48
N PHE A 659 3.92 31.08 21.54
CA PHE A 659 3.15 30.47 22.63
C PHE A 659 4.02 29.54 23.48
N LYS A 660 3.49 29.11 24.62
CA LYS A 660 4.13 28.17 25.54
C LYS A 660 3.07 27.27 26.18
N GLY A 661 3.44 26.07 26.57
CA GLY A 661 2.54 25.17 27.29
C GLY A 661 2.02 25.76 28.60
N SER A 662 0.72 25.65 28.85
CA SER A 662 0.09 26.18 30.07
C SER A 662 0.51 25.46 31.34
N VAL A 663 0.94 24.19 31.24
CA VAL A 663 1.37 23.37 32.37
C VAL A 663 2.90 23.34 32.48
N THR A 664 3.57 23.06 31.36
CA THR A 664 5.03 22.89 31.32
C THR A 664 5.80 24.20 31.22
N GLY A 665 5.15 25.27 30.72
CA GLY A 665 5.80 26.55 30.45
C GLY A 665 6.83 26.51 29.31
N LEU A 666 6.92 25.41 28.57
CA LEU A 666 7.92 25.23 27.53
C LEU A 666 7.55 26.02 26.26
N PRO A 667 8.47 26.81 25.70
CA PRO A 667 8.20 27.66 24.54
C PRO A 667 7.96 26.83 23.28
N GLY A 668 6.80 27.03 22.66
CA GLY A 668 6.34 26.31 21.48
C GLY A 668 6.07 24.83 21.72
N LEU A 669 5.80 24.38 22.95
CA LEU A 669 5.35 23.01 23.23
C LEU A 669 4.04 23.10 24.02
N PRO A 670 2.88 23.18 23.34
CA PRO A 670 1.60 23.31 24.00
C PRO A 670 1.22 22.05 24.79
N ASP A 671 0.49 22.24 25.88
CA ASP A 671 -0.09 21.17 26.71
C ASP A 671 -1.57 20.90 26.35
N SER A 672 -2.22 21.89 25.75
CA SER A 672 -3.57 21.82 25.15
C SER A 672 -3.60 22.63 23.85
N GLN A 673 -4.51 22.30 22.92
CA GLN A 673 -4.75 23.14 21.74
C GLN A 673 -5.17 24.58 22.13
N ASP A 674 -5.76 24.75 23.32
CA ASP A 674 -6.21 26.06 23.81
C ASP A 674 -5.01 27.00 24.12
N ASP A 675 -3.81 26.46 24.35
CA ASP A 675 -2.59 27.25 24.57
C ASP A 675 -2.18 28.08 23.34
N VAL A 676 -2.65 27.67 22.16
CA VAL A 676 -2.33 28.28 20.86
C VAL A 676 -3.57 28.85 20.16
N GLY A 677 -4.72 28.87 20.83
CA GLY A 677 -5.96 29.46 20.34
C GLY A 677 -6.98 28.47 19.74
N GLY A 678 -6.68 27.16 19.72
CA GLY A 678 -7.56 26.13 19.19
C GLY A 678 -7.69 26.16 17.66
N TRP A 679 -8.76 25.55 17.14
CA TRP A 679 -9.00 25.45 15.70
C TRP A 679 -9.37 26.80 15.07
N ASP A 680 -8.78 27.10 13.92
CA ASP A 680 -9.15 28.23 13.08
C ASP A 680 -10.64 28.31 12.76
N SER A 681 -11.10 29.53 12.46
CA SER A 681 -12.35 29.71 11.72
C SER A 681 -12.11 29.42 10.24
N TYR A 682 -12.61 28.26 9.79
CA TYR A 682 -12.52 27.82 8.39
C TYR A 682 -13.58 28.45 7.50
N GLY A 683 -14.68 28.95 8.11
CA GLY A 683 -15.93 29.23 7.40
C GLY A 683 -16.64 27.95 6.95
N GLU A 684 -17.94 28.06 6.71
CA GLU A 684 -18.72 27.01 6.05
C GLU A 684 -19.07 27.52 4.65
N TRP A 685 -18.58 26.82 3.64
CA TRP A 685 -18.87 27.12 2.25
C TRP A 685 -19.20 25.82 1.52
N GLN A 686 -20.11 25.90 0.56
CA GLN A 686 -20.54 24.79 -0.27
C GLN A 686 -20.49 25.21 -1.74
N ARG A 687 -20.03 24.30 -2.61
CA ARG A 687 -20.05 24.51 -4.07
C ARG A 687 -21.48 24.72 -4.57
N ASP A 688 -21.61 25.56 -5.59
CA ASP A 688 -22.89 25.75 -6.27
C ASP A 688 -23.33 24.44 -6.94
N ARG A 689 -24.64 24.21 -7.01
CA ARG A 689 -25.20 22.97 -7.58
C ARG A 689 -24.88 22.76 -9.06
N ASN A 690 -24.57 23.84 -9.79
CA ASN A 690 -24.21 23.83 -11.21
C ASN A 690 -22.69 23.96 -11.43
N TRP A 691 -21.90 23.61 -10.41
CA TRP A 691 -20.45 23.57 -10.52
C TRP A 691 -19.97 22.36 -11.36
N ASP A 692 -20.71 21.27 -11.25
CA ASP A 692 -20.48 19.94 -11.82
C ASP A 692 -21.90 19.43 -12.15
N ASP A 693 -22.32 19.62 -13.40
CA ASP A 693 -23.71 19.48 -13.86
C ASP A 693 -24.14 18.01 -14.00
N ASP A 694 -23.19 17.08 -14.20
CA ASP A 694 -23.46 15.64 -14.34
C ASP A 694 -23.01 14.79 -13.14
N GLY A 695 -22.29 15.39 -12.20
CA GLY A 695 -22.00 14.84 -10.88
C GLY A 695 -20.83 13.86 -10.85
N ASP A 696 -19.96 13.88 -11.88
CA ASP A 696 -18.83 12.96 -12.01
C ASP A 696 -17.60 13.39 -11.18
N GLY A 697 -17.65 14.59 -10.58
CA GLY A 697 -16.62 15.15 -9.71
C GLY A 697 -15.60 16.05 -10.41
N MET A 698 -15.70 16.21 -11.73
CA MET A 698 -15.00 17.23 -12.49
C MET A 698 -15.90 18.47 -12.61
N PRO A 699 -15.34 19.70 -12.54
CA PRO A 699 -16.14 20.88 -12.77
C PRO A 699 -16.41 21.13 -14.25
N ASN A 700 -17.56 21.73 -14.54
CA ASN A 700 -18.00 22.07 -15.90
C ASN A 700 -16.93 22.82 -16.74
N TRP A 701 -16.13 23.67 -16.09
CA TRP A 701 -15.07 24.44 -16.77
C TRP A 701 -13.83 23.60 -17.09
N TRP A 702 -13.52 22.61 -16.26
CA TRP A 702 -12.42 21.68 -16.50
C TRP A 702 -12.76 20.80 -17.70
N GLU A 703 -13.98 20.25 -17.71
CA GLU A 703 -14.45 19.41 -18.79
C GLU A 703 -14.47 20.14 -20.13
N GLN A 704 -14.98 21.38 -20.15
CA GLN A 704 -14.90 22.24 -21.33
C GLN A 704 -13.46 22.51 -21.78
N TRP A 705 -12.50 22.54 -20.86
CA TRP A 705 -11.09 22.78 -21.17
C TRP A 705 -10.43 21.54 -21.78
N ILE A 706 -10.68 20.34 -21.23
CA ILE A 706 -10.14 19.08 -21.75
C ILE A 706 -10.96 18.50 -22.92
N GLY A 707 -12.10 19.12 -23.25
CA GLY A 707 -12.94 18.73 -24.38
C GLY A 707 -13.93 17.60 -24.08
N THR A 708 -14.19 17.32 -22.81
CA THR A 708 -15.24 16.40 -22.35
C THR A 708 -16.59 17.13 -22.21
N ASN A 709 -17.68 16.41 -21.93
CA ASN A 709 -19.02 16.98 -22.00
C ASN A 709 -19.67 17.08 -20.62
N PRO A 710 -19.86 18.31 -20.07
CA PRO A 710 -20.31 18.56 -18.69
C PRO A 710 -21.77 18.22 -18.40
N ARG A 711 -22.38 17.38 -19.22
CA ARG A 711 -23.78 16.99 -19.13
C ARG A 711 -23.97 15.51 -19.40
N VAL A 712 -22.89 14.75 -19.57
CA VAL A 712 -22.93 13.32 -19.89
C VAL A 712 -22.41 12.57 -18.69
N PRO A 713 -23.29 12.03 -17.84
CA PRO A 713 -22.87 11.44 -16.59
C PRO A 713 -21.83 10.32 -16.75
N GLY A 714 -20.71 10.46 -16.05
CA GLY A 714 -19.95 9.38 -15.41
C GLY A 714 -19.06 8.48 -16.27
N ASP A 715 -18.99 8.64 -17.60
CA ASP A 715 -18.11 7.81 -18.44
C ASP A 715 -16.77 8.51 -18.79
N ASP A 716 -16.75 9.85 -18.84
CA ASP A 716 -15.55 10.61 -19.19
C ASP A 716 -14.64 10.92 -18.00
N ALA A 717 -15.12 11.08 -16.76
CA ALA A 717 -14.23 11.12 -15.57
C ALA A 717 -13.26 9.94 -15.50
N HIS A 718 -13.74 8.75 -15.86
CA HIS A 718 -12.94 7.52 -15.90
C HIS A 718 -12.26 7.28 -17.25
N GLY A 719 -12.46 8.15 -18.23
CA GLY A 719 -11.70 8.20 -19.46
C GLY A 719 -10.23 8.54 -19.21
N ASP A 720 -9.42 8.40 -20.24
CA ASP A 720 -7.98 8.74 -20.27
C ASP A 720 -7.75 9.30 -21.68
N HIS A 721 -7.92 10.61 -21.81
CA HIS A 721 -8.03 11.27 -23.11
C HIS A 721 -6.70 11.36 -23.85
N ASP A 722 -5.58 11.43 -23.11
CA ASP A 722 -4.22 11.57 -23.64
C ASP A 722 -3.40 10.27 -23.57
N HIS A 723 -3.96 9.19 -23.03
CA HIS A 723 -3.39 7.85 -22.98
C HIS A 723 -2.09 7.77 -22.16
N ASP A 724 -2.00 8.56 -21.10
CA ASP A 724 -0.84 8.60 -20.20
C ASP A 724 -0.98 7.66 -18.98
N GLY A 725 -2.16 7.04 -18.82
CA GLY A 725 -2.50 6.08 -17.78
C GLY A 725 -3.23 6.67 -16.57
N TYR A 726 -3.41 7.99 -16.50
CA TYR A 726 -4.28 8.64 -15.52
C TYR A 726 -5.69 8.83 -16.06
N THR A 727 -6.66 8.82 -15.15
CA THR A 727 -8.04 9.16 -15.51
C THR A 727 -8.23 10.68 -15.62
N ASN A 728 -9.21 11.13 -16.41
CA ASN A 728 -9.49 12.56 -16.57
C ASN A 728 -9.76 13.27 -15.23
N ILE A 729 -10.39 12.58 -14.26
CA ILE A 729 -10.55 13.10 -12.91
C ILE A 729 -9.21 13.18 -12.15
N GLU A 730 -8.31 12.21 -12.31
CA GLU A 730 -6.99 12.29 -11.69
C GLU A 730 -6.17 13.46 -12.23
N GLU A 731 -6.26 13.75 -13.53
CA GLU A 731 -5.65 14.95 -14.13
C GLU A 731 -6.18 16.24 -13.50
N TYR A 732 -7.49 16.32 -13.24
CA TYR A 732 -8.06 17.42 -12.47
C TYR A 732 -7.46 17.49 -11.06
N LEU A 733 -7.35 16.36 -10.36
CA LEU A 733 -6.76 16.30 -9.02
C LEU A 733 -5.27 16.67 -9.01
N HIS A 734 -4.52 16.33 -10.05
CA HIS A 734 -3.11 16.67 -10.23
C HIS A 734 -2.93 18.16 -10.44
N MET A 735 -3.73 18.76 -11.33
CA MET A 735 -3.72 20.19 -11.54
C MET A 735 -4.11 20.94 -10.26
N MET A 736 -5.17 20.53 -9.58
CA MET A 736 -5.59 21.14 -8.32
C MET A 736 -4.55 21.01 -7.19
N ALA A 737 -3.61 20.07 -7.30
CA ALA A 737 -2.50 19.91 -6.36
C ALA A 737 -1.28 20.79 -6.69
N LEU A 738 -1.28 21.48 -7.83
CA LEU A 738 -0.29 22.52 -8.13
C LEU A 738 -0.68 23.84 -7.45
N PRO A 739 0.29 24.69 -7.08
CA PRO A 739 0.02 26.04 -6.59
C PRO A 739 -0.90 26.82 -7.54
N HIS A 740 -1.85 27.54 -6.95
CA HIS A 740 -2.76 28.45 -7.64
C HIS A 740 -3.32 29.45 -6.63
N TRP A 741 -3.72 30.63 -7.09
CA TRP A 741 -4.28 31.67 -6.20
C TRP A 741 -5.81 31.66 -6.14
N THR A 742 -6.47 31.23 -7.21
CA THR A 742 -7.91 31.14 -7.27
C THR A 742 -8.34 30.14 -8.34
N ASP A 743 -9.41 29.40 -8.04
CA ASP A 743 -10.17 28.58 -8.99
C ASP A 743 -11.20 29.39 -9.79
N ARG A 744 -11.18 30.73 -9.67
CA ARG A 744 -12.04 31.66 -10.39
C ARG A 744 -11.29 32.37 -11.52
N PRO A 745 -12.00 32.81 -12.58
CA PRO A 745 -11.38 33.54 -13.68
C PRO A 745 -10.70 34.84 -13.22
N VAL A 746 -9.42 34.96 -13.56
CA VAL A 746 -8.60 36.16 -13.33
C VAL A 746 -8.72 37.09 -14.52
N ILE A 747 -9.14 38.34 -14.29
CA ILE A 747 -9.16 39.40 -15.32
C ILE A 747 -7.86 40.22 -15.25
N VAL A 748 -7.55 40.74 -14.07
CA VAL A 748 -6.23 41.28 -13.70
C VAL A 748 -5.98 40.79 -12.27
N GLY A 749 -4.87 40.09 -12.05
CA GLY A 749 -4.48 39.55 -10.75
C GLY A 749 -3.16 40.15 -10.28
N GLN A 750 -3.05 40.42 -8.98
CA GLN A 750 -1.80 40.76 -8.32
C GLN A 750 -1.53 39.72 -7.24
N PHE A 751 -0.35 39.13 -7.27
CA PHE A 751 0.00 37.99 -6.44
C PHE A 751 1.32 38.22 -5.74
N ASP A 752 1.35 37.99 -4.42
CA ASP A 752 2.57 38.05 -3.64
C ASP A 752 3.35 36.74 -3.77
N LEU A 753 4.52 36.81 -4.39
CA LEU A 753 5.41 35.67 -4.59
C LEU A 753 6.09 35.24 -3.28
N VAL A 754 6.11 36.07 -2.24
CA VAL A 754 6.63 35.64 -0.93
C VAL A 754 5.81 34.48 -0.36
N GLU A 755 4.49 34.46 -0.56
CA GLU A 755 3.63 33.34 -0.17
C GLU A 755 4.08 32.03 -0.86
N LEU A 756 4.48 32.10 -2.12
CA LEU A 756 4.89 30.95 -2.92
C LEU A 756 6.29 30.43 -2.54
N PHE A 757 7.16 31.30 -2.00
CA PHE A 757 8.53 30.97 -1.62
C PHE A 757 8.83 31.29 -0.15
N ARG A 758 7.84 31.13 0.73
CA ARG A 758 7.90 31.59 2.14
C ARG A 758 9.07 31.01 2.93
N GLY A 759 9.59 29.84 2.54
CA GLY A 759 10.80 29.25 3.12
C GLY A 759 12.09 30.03 2.82
N MET A 760 12.03 31.08 1.98
CA MET A 760 13.16 31.90 1.56
C MET A 760 13.10 33.31 2.16
N PRO A 761 13.82 33.59 3.25
CA PRO A 761 13.81 34.91 3.88
C PRO A 761 14.58 35.99 3.09
N ALA A 762 15.29 35.65 2.00
CA ALA A 762 16.09 36.59 1.22
C ALA A 762 16.15 36.20 -0.27
N VAL A 763 15.07 36.48 -0.99
CA VAL A 763 15.02 36.42 -2.46
C VAL A 763 15.47 37.76 -3.02
N SER A 764 16.43 37.76 -3.96
CA SER A 764 16.90 38.99 -4.60
C SER A 764 16.10 39.36 -5.85
N GLU A 765 15.54 38.37 -6.54
CA GLU A 765 14.80 38.54 -7.80
C GLU A 765 13.85 37.35 -7.98
N PHE A 766 12.66 37.60 -8.54
CA PHE A 766 11.79 36.56 -9.07
C PHE A 766 11.75 36.63 -10.59
N ARG A 767 11.74 35.48 -11.25
CA ARG A 767 11.57 35.36 -12.70
C ARG A 767 10.30 34.59 -13.00
N CYS A 768 9.53 35.06 -13.97
CA CYS A 768 8.32 34.41 -14.43
C CYS A 768 8.48 34.08 -15.92
N GLU A 769 8.21 32.83 -16.27
CA GLU A 769 8.23 32.29 -17.62
C GLU A 769 6.91 31.58 -17.89
N THR A 770 6.48 31.52 -19.15
CA THR A 770 5.26 30.80 -19.53
C THR A 770 5.35 30.35 -20.97
N GLU A 771 4.80 29.17 -21.22
CA GLU A 771 4.67 28.57 -22.55
C GLU A 771 3.65 29.32 -23.41
N SER A 772 2.79 30.14 -22.81
CA SER A 772 1.65 30.82 -23.44
C SER A 772 1.83 32.35 -23.48
N GLN A 773 3.04 32.84 -23.74
CA GLN A 773 3.40 34.26 -23.71
C GLN A 773 2.51 35.12 -24.64
N GLU A 774 2.05 34.54 -25.75
CA GLU A 774 1.13 35.17 -26.68
C GLU A 774 -0.27 35.41 -26.10
N HIS A 775 -0.65 34.70 -25.04
CA HIS A 775 -1.98 34.74 -24.43
C HIS A 775 -2.07 35.54 -23.11
N ILE A 776 -0.93 36.04 -22.61
CA ILE A 776 -0.86 36.72 -21.32
C ILE A 776 0.05 37.93 -21.37
N VAL A 777 -0.21 38.91 -20.51
CA VAL A 777 0.74 39.96 -20.14
C VAL A 777 1.04 39.77 -18.66
N PHE A 778 2.30 39.74 -18.28
CA PHE A 778 2.70 39.72 -16.88
C PHE A 778 3.90 40.64 -16.63
N ASP A 779 4.02 41.10 -15.39
CA ASP A 779 5.13 41.90 -14.90
C ASP A 779 5.47 41.50 -13.46
N VAL A 780 6.75 41.54 -13.12
CA VAL A 780 7.24 41.22 -11.78
C VAL A 780 7.95 42.43 -11.20
N GLU A 781 7.30 43.09 -10.25
CA GLU A 781 7.85 44.24 -9.53
C GLU A 781 8.07 43.87 -8.05
N GLY A 782 9.33 43.78 -7.64
CA GLY A 782 9.68 43.30 -6.29
C GLY A 782 9.21 41.87 -6.08
N SER A 783 8.30 41.65 -5.12
CA SER A 783 7.64 40.34 -4.90
C SER A 783 6.25 40.24 -5.52
N THR A 784 5.77 41.28 -6.20
CA THR A 784 4.43 41.27 -6.78
C THR A 784 4.48 40.84 -8.23
N LEU A 785 3.79 39.73 -8.54
CA LEU A 785 3.48 39.32 -9.91
C LEU A 785 2.12 39.91 -10.30
N THR A 786 2.10 40.77 -11.32
CA THR A 786 0.87 41.24 -11.94
C THR A 786 0.61 40.42 -13.19
N VAL A 787 -0.61 39.90 -13.36
CA VAL A 787 -1.01 39.07 -14.49
C VAL A 787 -2.30 39.57 -15.11
N GLN A 788 -2.32 39.68 -16.44
CA GLN A 788 -3.49 40.04 -17.24
C GLN A 788 -3.61 39.09 -18.45
N PRO A 789 -4.56 38.14 -18.42
CA PRO A 789 -4.89 37.32 -19.59
C PRO A 789 -5.43 38.16 -20.75
N LYS A 790 -5.08 37.81 -21.99
CA LYS A 790 -5.57 38.49 -23.21
C LYS A 790 -6.96 37.97 -23.61
N PRO A 791 -7.73 38.69 -24.45
CA PRO A 791 -8.96 38.17 -25.03
C PRO A 791 -8.73 36.84 -25.78
N ASN A 792 -9.67 35.88 -25.68
CA ASN A 792 -9.63 34.54 -26.29
C ASN A 792 -8.53 33.58 -25.77
N VAL A 793 -8.01 33.82 -24.56
CA VAL A 793 -7.02 32.99 -23.84
C VAL A 793 -7.55 31.60 -23.44
N PRO A 794 -6.76 30.50 -23.48
CA PRO A 794 -7.16 29.20 -22.93
C PRO A 794 -7.67 29.29 -21.49
N ALA A 795 -8.62 28.42 -21.10
CA ALA A 795 -9.29 28.50 -19.79
C ALA A 795 -8.30 28.42 -18.60
N ILE A 796 -7.20 27.70 -18.77
CA ILE A 796 -6.10 27.59 -17.81
C ILE A 796 -4.80 28.05 -18.47
N LEU A 797 -3.96 28.75 -17.71
CA LEU A 797 -2.59 29.10 -18.08
C LEU A 797 -1.61 28.66 -17.00
N PHE A 798 -0.44 28.20 -17.41
CA PHE A 798 0.66 27.82 -16.51
C PHE A 798 1.78 28.85 -16.54
N LEU A 799 2.30 29.18 -15.37
CA LEU A 799 3.41 30.10 -15.12
C LEU A 799 4.50 29.35 -14.34
N ASP A 800 5.72 29.37 -14.83
CA ASP A 800 6.89 28.86 -14.11
C ASP A 800 7.60 30.03 -13.43
N ILE A 801 7.58 30.03 -12.10
CA ILE A 801 8.14 31.11 -11.30
C ILE A 801 9.39 30.60 -10.60
N ALA A 802 10.50 31.31 -10.75
CA ALA A 802 11.78 31.01 -10.14
C ALA A 802 12.16 32.07 -9.11
N ALA A 803 12.58 31.64 -7.92
CA ALA A 803 13.14 32.50 -6.89
C ALA A 803 14.67 32.47 -6.96
N MET A 804 15.28 33.66 -7.08
CA MET A 804 16.72 33.81 -7.32
C MET A 804 17.41 34.46 -6.11
N ARG A 805 18.68 34.09 -5.88
CA ARG A 805 19.55 34.80 -4.92
C ARG A 805 20.95 34.98 -5.50
N GLY A 806 21.34 36.23 -5.74
CA GLY A 806 22.68 36.53 -6.27
C GLY A 806 22.95 35.92 -7.65
N GLY A 807 21.90 35.73 -8.46
CA GLY A 807 21.96 35.13 -9.80
C GLY A 807 21.78 33.61 -9.85
N GLU A 808 21.74 32.92 -8.71
CA GLU A 808 21.47 31.47 -8.62
C GLU A 808 19.97 31.20 -8.41
N GLU A 809 19.41 30.23 -9.15
CA GLU A 809 18.04 29.75 -8.95
C GLU A 809 17.98 28.84 -7.72
N LEU A 810 17.16 29.21 -6.73
CA LEU A 810 17.02 28.43 -5.49
C LEU A 810 15.88 27.42 -5.55
N MET A 811 14.77 27.80 -6.18
CA MET A 811 13.58 26.97 -6.36
C MET A 811 12.76 27.52 -7.53
N ARG A 812 12.11 26.61 -8.23
CA ARG A 812 11.11 26.92 -9.25
C ARG A 812 9.81 26.22 -8.91
N ARG A 813 8.70 26.90 -9.12
CA ARG A 813 7.35 26.37 -8.92
C ARG A 813 6.51 26.69 -10.14
N ARG A 814 5.84 25.66 -10.65
CA ARG A 814 4.78 25.79 -11.65
C ARG A 814 3.49 26.17 -10.94
N VAL A 815 2.83 27.20 -11.44
CA VAL A 815 1.59 27.75 -10.90
C VAL A 815 0.59 27.83 -12.04
N TRP A 816 -0.68 27.55 -11.77
CA TRP A 816 -1.73 27.80 -12.76
C TRP A 816 -2.68 28.90 -12.33
N ILE A 817 -3.29 29.54 -13.32
CA ILE A 817 -4.39 30.49 -13.14
C ILE A 817 -5.54 30.12 -14.06
N ARG A 818 -6.75 30.34 -13.59
CA ARG A 818 -7.96 30.26 -14.41
C ARG A 818 -8.24 31.61 -15.07
N THR A 819 -8.63 31.59 -16.34
CA THR A 819 -8.89 32.80 -17.13
C THR A 819 -10.33 32.91 -17.62
N ARG A 820 -11.09 31.80 -17.62
CA ARG A 820 -12.49 31.74 -18.07
C ARG A 820 -13.34 30.79 -17.24
#